data_AF-A0A2E5W063-F1
#
_entry.id   AF-A0A2E5W063-F1
#
_cell.length_a   1.000
_cell.length_b   1.000
_cell.length_c   1.000
_cell.angle_alpha   90.00
_cell.angle_beta   90.00
_cell.angle_gamma   90.00
#
_symmetry.space_group_name_H-M   'P 1'
#
loop_
_entity.id
_entity.type
_entity.pdbx_description
1 polymer ?
#
loop_
_entity_poly.entity_id
_entity_poly.type
_entity_poly.pdbx_seq_one_letter_code
_entity_poly.pdbx_strand_id
1 'polypeptide(L)'
;MFNQKNKGSAAPLALLFTLVSMSFTVAYLKNSFSQSAMEKYRYTEWKALYAAEAGLNDVGVVVLPYIVSDTLLIPDGVVYGKDENNLPIGMYKDIACSTQLIPNTTRKEYVAYSTGVADYVTPSGNNVSIERRVYTSMVPQGFEEFMYFTHEELPIGPGNTGVVNFGSGDELEGKVHTNGNMTFSNYGCPDFSGEVNITFEAIEQYGNAINWGGCNDDIFEDDDGNTILDTVSQIIFPPDNSAEIARSNATRTFIADNKLFRSGKKDTLIMTEIHFTDGGYWATQWLYNIPPIGTPPAEFSYVYDSSNVGLAVNPTGLHLSQIYEEGSYGLSAFLTMDGTTTDGVNVASLVSTSELTIDDGDLIVIRNEDNSKVISFTADGSATGNAIDIFGEVIVVRFYQETLNYVGPEGEGFNDDEPVTFVNTSASSGDLDEGVEWNSSLLYHDHDTEDASTYCEAGGRQHFDFDYWTAGGSCDIFNCPDEIYNSEYVYMGRTFFSRGNSPQVIYIKGGQVLVRGTVDGQYTIVTDDYTEYRRHDDNSIIDRVWGNIWLIDDVIYQDSFSNGQVIHPQNGGTNHVLGLIAGGSVIIANTRPNGARGGQYSSHIKINAAILAMNGGFISHYWQNTLFDYHNYNDGWPNYPAIGDGRGGHRNHYRPDDQSGIYTGNDDIRGTVYLWGSIVQFRRGYMKRNYPGPYNVSPGVGYDKNYHYDWNLRLKPPPYFPDLQSTNNTVILKMASYGEAKKQYQD
;
A
#
# COMPACT_ATOMS: atom_id res chain seq x y z
N MET A 1 0.19 61.81 110.38
CA MET A 1 -0.15 60.47 110.93
C MET A 1 -0.78 59.66 109.81
N PHE A 2 -0.40 58.38 109.69
CA PHE A 2 -0.77 57.36 108.68
C PHE A 2 0.10 57.20 107.42
N ASN A 3 1.06 56.27 107.57
CA ASN A 3 1.71 55.46 106.54
C ASN A 3 0.69 54.72 105.64
N GLN A 4 1.04 54.51 104.36
CA GLN A 4 0.74 53.25 103.67
C GLN A 4 1.81 52.92 102.62
N LYS A 5 2.38 51.71 102.76
CA LYS A 5 3.39 51.09 101.90
C LYS A 5 2.79 50.75 100.53
N ASN A 6 3.40 51.21 99.43
CA ASN A 6 3.28 50.53 98.13
C ASN A 6 4.58 49.74 97.86
N LYS A 7 4.44 48.42 97.92
CA LYS A 7 5.50 47.42 97.71
C LYS A 7 5.93 47.45 96.24
N GLY A 8 7.23 47.42 95.97
CA GLY A 8 7.79 47.41 94.62
C GLY A 8 7.30 46.22 93.79
N SER A 9 6.56 46.51 92.72
CA SER A 9 6.14 45.52 91.69
C SER A 9 7.15 45.40 90.55
N ALA A 10 8.24 46.18 90.56
CA ALA A 10 9.24 46.19 89.49
C ALA A 10 9.93 44.84 89.29
N ALA A 11 10.25 44.12 90.38
CA ALA A 11 10.94 42.83 90.29
C ALA A 11 10.07 41.70 89.71
N PRO A 12 8.81 41.47 90.15
CA PRO A 12 7.91 40.51 89.50
C PRO A 12 7.59 40.85 88.04
N LEU A 13 7.41 42.14 87.71
CA LEU A 13 7.11 42.59 86.36
C LEU A 13 8.31 42.38 85.42
N ALA A 14 9.53 42.69 85.89
CA ALA A 14 10.76 42.42 85.14
C ALA A 14 10.96 40.92 84.90
N LEU A 15 10.64 40.07 85.88
CA LEU A 15 10.73 38.61 85.76
C LEU A 15 9.69 38.04 84.79
N LEU A 16 8.50 38.66 84.73
CA LEU A 16 7.48 38.31 83.74
C LEU A 16 7.87 38.76 82.32
N PHE A 17 8.43 39.97 82.17
CA PHE A 17 8.95 40.45 80.88
C PHE A 17 10.16 39.63 80.40
N THR A 18 11.04 39.15 81.29
CA THR A 18 12.13 38.25 80.90
C THR A 18 11.61 36.87 80.50
N LEU A 19 10.62 36.31 81.20
CA LEU A 19 9.98 35.04 80.81
C LEU A 19 9.26 35.16 79.46
N VAL A 20 8.52 36.25 79.24
CA VAL A 20 7.85 36.53 77.96
C VAL A 20 8.87 36.73 76.84
N SER A 21 9.95 37.48 77.07
CA SER A 21 11.05 37.68 76.11
C SER A 21 11.76 36.36 75.77
N MET A 22 12.06 35.51 76.76
CA MET A 22 12.60 34.16 76.53
C MET A 22 11.61 33.30 75.75
N SER A 23 10.32 33.39 76.03
CA SER A 23 9.28 32.65 75.30
C SER A 23 9.21 33.07 73.82
N PHE A 24 9.27 34.37 73.54
CA PHE A 24 9.38 34.89 72.16
C PHE A 24 10.67 34.46 71.48
N THR A 25 11.80 34.47 72.19
CA THR A 25 13.09 34.03 71.65
C THR A 25 13.07 32.55 71.31
N VAL A 26 12.52 31.69 72.19
CA VAL A 26 12.37 30.25 71.93
C VAL A 26 11.41 29.98 70.78
N ALA A 27 10.27 30.69 70.71
CA ALA A 27 9.32 30.56 69.61
C ALA A 27 9.93 30.99 68.26
N TYR A 28 10.68 32.10 68.26
CA TYR A 28 11.39 32.59 67.08
C TYR A 28 12.47 31.60 66.61
N LEU A 29 13.30 31.08 67.52
CA LEU A 29 14.30 30.07 67.20
C LEU A 29 13.65 28.80 66.65
N LYS A 30 12.55 28.32 67.27
CA LYS A 30 11.81 27.16 66.77
C LYS A 30 11.27 27.40 65.35
N ASN A 31 10.72 28.58 65.08
CA ASN A 31 10.24 28.93 63.74
C ASN A 31 11.40 29.01 62.73
N SER A 32 12.53 29.64 63.09
CA SER A 32 13.71 29.74 62.22
C SER A 32 14.31 28.37 61.89
N PHE A 33 14.42 27.46 62.86
CA PHE A 33 14.86 26.08 62.60
C PHE A 33 13.88 25.32 61.70
N SER A 34 12.57 25.52 61.90
CA SER A 34 11.55 24.91 61.03
C SER A 34 11.62 25.45 59.60
N GLN A 35 11.83 26.77 59.43
CA GLN A 35 11.98 27.38 58.11
C GLN A 35 13.25 26.91 57.42
N SER A 36 14.39 26.90 58.10
CA SER A 36 15.66 26.41 57.55
C SER A 36 15.60 24.93 57.15
N ALA A 37 14.95 24.08 57.95
CA ALA A 37 14.74 22.68 57.60
C ALA A 37 13.83 22.54 56.37
N MET A 38 12.77 23.35 56.27
CA MET A 38 11.85 23.34 55.13
C MET A 38 12.51 23.86 53.85
N GLU A 39 13.36 24.89 53.94
CA GLU A 39 14.15 25.40 52.81
C GLU A 39 15.13 24.35 52.29
N LYS A 40 15.89 23.69 53.19
CA LYS A 40 16.79 22.60 52.81
C LYS A 40 16.04 21.44 52.14
N TYR A 41 14.90 21.05 52.71
CA TYR A 41 14.05 20.02 52.12
C TYR A 41 13.59 20.38 50.71
N ARG A 42 13.01 21.58 50.52
CA ARG A 42 12.53 22.06 49.21
C ARG A 42 13.67 22.17 48.20
N TYR A 43 14.82 22.69 48.61
CA TYR A 43 15.98 22.79 47.74
C TYR A 43 16.48 21.42 47.28
N THR A 44 16.55 20.44 48.19
CA THR A 44 16.93 19.07 47.85
C THR A 44 15.87 18.36 47.00
N GLU A 45 14.59 18.66 47.19
CA GLU A 45 13.51 18.21 46.32
C GLU A 45 13.71 18.71 44.87
N TRP A 46 14.04 19.98 44.67
CA TRP A 46 14.39 20.52 43.35
C TRP A 46 15.66 19.89 42.77
N LYS A 47 16.69 19.64 43.59
CA LYS A 47 17.90 18.93 43.15
C LYS A 47 17.61 17.51 42.68
N ALA A 48 16.77 16.77 43.42
CA ALA A 48 16.35 15.43 43.05
C ALA A 48 15.53 15.46 41.75
N LEU A 49 14.59 16.40 41.61
CA LEU A 49 13.81 16.56 40.38
C LEU A 49 14.70 16.87 39.17
N TYR A 50 15.63 17.82 39.31
CA TYR A 50 16.56 18.20 38.25
C TYR A 50 17.50 17.05 37.86
N ALA A 51 17.97 16.27 38.83
CA ALA A 51 18.74 15.05 38.54
C ALA A 51 17.89 14.02 37.79
N ALA A 52 16.62 13.85 38.16
CA ALA A 52 15.69 12.95 37.49
C ALA A 52 15.48 13.35 36.02
N GLU A 53 15.24 14.65 35.78
CA GLU A 53 15.11 15.25 34.44
C GLU A 53 16.36 15.03 33.57
N ALA A 54 17.55 15.21 34.17
CA ALA A 54 18.81 14.94 33.49
C ALA A 54 18.93 13.48 33.06
N GLY A 55 18.64 12.52 33.95
CA GLY A 55 18.65 11.10 33.60
C GLY A 55 17.64 10.75 32.50
N LEU A 56 16.50 11.44 32.47
CA LEU A 56 15.50 11.26 31.43
C LEU A 56 15.99 11.79 30.07
N ASN A 57 16.62 12.95 30.04
CA ASN A 57 17.13 13.58 28.81
C ASN A 57 18.41 12.90 28.29
N ASP A 58 19.39 12.67 29.16
CA ASP A 58 20.71 12.14 28.80
C ASP A 58 20.67 10.67 28.36
N VAL A 59 19.67 9.91 28.84
CA VAL A 59 19.59 8.45 28.60
C VAL A 59 18.21 8.02 28.14
N GLY A 60 17.15 8.33 28.92
CA GLY A 60 15.80 7.82 28.69
C GLY A 60 15.28 8.12 27.28
N VAL A 61 15.18 9.40 26.93
CA VAL A 61 14.68 9.89 25.62
C VAL A 61 15.59 9.46 24.48
N VAL A 62 16.91 9.40 24.69
CA VAL A 62 17.88 9.00 23.67
C VAL A 62 17.72 7.54 23.28
N VAL A 63 17.50 6.65 24.25
CA VAL A 63 17.36 5.21 24.01
C VAL A 63 15.94 4.82 23.60
N LEU A 64 14.94 5.64 23.93
CA LEU A 64 13.53 5.34 23.71
C LEU A 64 13.18 4.92 22.26
N PRO A 65 13.70 5.55 21.18
CA PRO A 65 13.47 5.12 19.80
C PRO A 65 14.05 3.75 19.44
N TYR A 66 15.02 3.24 20.20
CA TYR A 66 15.77 2.02 19.92
C TYR A 66 15.22 0.78 20.64
N ILE A 67 14.24 0.94 21.53
CA ILE A 67 13.77 -0.18 22.34
C ILE A 67 12.93 -1.15 21.50
N VAL A 68 13.22 -2.44 21.64
CA VAL A 68 12.43 -3.55 21.07
C VAL A 68 11.55 -4.24 22.13
N SER A 69 11.87 -4.01 23.40
CA SER A 69 11.18 -4.57 24.57
C SER A 69 11.39 -3.68 25.79
N ASP A 70 10.56 -3.85 26.81
CA ASP A 70 10.72 -3.17 28.10
C ASP A 70 12.10 -3.42 28.69
N THR A 71 12.83 -2.34 28.99
CA THR A 71 14.24 -2.38 29.34
C THR A 71 14.53 -1.45 30.53
N LEU A 72 15.22 -1.97 31.54
CA LEU A 72 15.82 -1.19 32.62
C LEU A 72 17.30 -0.93 32.30
N LEU A 73 17.67 0.33 32.10
CA LEU A 73 18.99 0.70 31.58
C LEU A 73 20.01 0.94 32.70
N ILE A 74 19.63 1.70 33.73
CA ILE A 74 20.57 2.14 34.79
C ILE A 74 19.94 1.87 36.17
N PRO A 75 20.19 0.69 36.76
CA PRO A 75 19.73 0.38 38.11
C PRO A 75 20.59 1.03 39.21
N ASP A 76 21.92 1.05 39.03
CA ASP A 76 22.87 1.41 40.11
C ASP A 76 23.14 2.92 40.26
N GLY A 77 22.60 3.72 39.33
CA GLY A 77 22.59 5.18 39.37
C GLY A 77 23.90 5.88 38.97
N VAL A 78 23.77 7.08 38.42
CA VAL A 78 24.87 7.91 37.92
C VAL A 78 24.82 9.28 38.59
N VAL A 79 25.97 9.74 39.06
CA VAL A 79 26.14 11.03 39.74
C VAL A 79 26.05 12.17 38.73
N TYR A 80 25.22 13.17 39.02
CA TYR A 80 24.91 14.26 38.10
C TYR A 80 25.27 15.64 38.66
N GLY A 81 25.87 16.46 37.79
CA GLY A 81 26.21 17.86 38.05
C GLY A 81 27.27 18.08 39.13
N LYS A 82 27.72 19.33 39.25
CA LYS A 82 28.56 19.79 40.37
C LYS A 82 28.06 21.15 40.85
N ASP A 83 27.97 21.34 42.16
CA ASP A 83 27.64 22.62 42.77
C ASP A 83 28.88 23.54 42.87
N GLU A 84 28.68 24.74 43.44
CA GLU A 84 29.74 25.75 43.64
C GLU A 84 30.94 25.24 44.47
N ASN A 85 30.75 24.15 45.23
CA ASN A 85 31.78 23.51 46.04
C ASN A 85 32.34 22.24 45.39
N ASN A 86 32.04 22.02 44.10
CA ASN A 86 32.46 20.85 43.32
C ASN A 86 31.91 19.51 43.87
N LEU A 87 30.81 19.56 44.63
CA LEU A 87 30.07 18.39 45.13
C LEU A 87 28.93 18.05 44.16
N PRO A 88 28.53 16.78 44.07
CA PRO A 88 27.40 16.38 43.23
C PRO A 88 26.10 17.13 43.54
N ILE A 89 25.35 17.49 42.50
CA ILE A 89 24.01 18.07 42.67
C ILE A 89 23.02 16.98 43.11
N GLY A 90 23.15 15.78 42.55
CA GLY A 90 22.38 14.59 42.89
C GLY A 90 22.86 13.36 42.10
N MET A 91 22.04 12.33 42.04
CA MET A 91 22.23 11.16 41.15
C MET A 91 20.90 10.80 40.49
N TYR A 92 20.93 10.22 39.30
CA TYR A 92 19.75 9.61 38.68
C TYR A 92 19.92 8.09 38.59
N LYS A 93 18.84 7.34 38.76
CA LYS A 93 18.79 5.87 38.73
C LYS A 93 17.40 5.39 38.27
N ASP A 94 17.25 4.07 38.16
CA ASP A 94 16.00 3.40 37.79
C ASP A 94 15.41 3.91 36.46
N ILE A 95 16.29 4.14 35.48
CA ILE A 95 15.87 4.56 34.13
C ILE A 95 15.28 3.35 33.41
N ALA A 96 13.98 3.38 33.18
CA ALA A 96 13.23 2.30 32.55
C ALA A 96 12.48 2.84 31.34
N CYS A 97 12.56 2.12 30.23
CA CYS A 97 11.86 2.43 28.98
C CYS A 97 10.95 1.26 28.62
N SER A 98 9.71 1.55 28.20
CA SER A 98 8.71 0.54 27.84
C SER A 98 7.84 1.01 26.68
N THR A 99 7.14 0.07 26.04
CA THR A 99 6.12 0.39 25.02
C THR A 99 4.76 -0.19 25.41
N GLN A 100 3.69 0.57 25.21
CA GLN A 100 2.33 0.13 25.51
C GLN A 100 1.36 0.53 24.38
N LEU A 101 0.40 -0.34 24.04
CA LEU A 101 -0.64 0.03 23.07
C LEU A 101 -1.58 1.07 23.69
N ILE A 102 -1.79 2.18 23.00
CA ILE A 102 -2.74 3.20 23.46
C ILE A 102 -4.16 2.62 23.34
N PRO A 103 -4.97 2.63 24.41
CA PRO A 103 -6.31 2.06 24.40
C PRO A 103 -7.19 2.60 23.27
N ASN A 104 -7.87 1.71 22.56
CA ASN A 104 -8.75 2.03 21.42
C ASN A 104 -8.05 2.65 20.20
N THR A 105 -6.73 2.47 20.06
CA THR A 105 -5.98 2.89 18.87
C THR A 105 -5.12 1.74 18.35
N THR A 106 -4.49 1.94 17.19
CA THR A 106 -3.47 1.02 16.64
C THR A 106 -2.03 1.47 16.92
N ARG A 107 -1.82 2.52 17.75
CA ARG A 107 -0.50 3.11 18.01
C ARG A 107 0.04 2.70 19.36
N LYS A 108 1.36 2.51 19.40
CA LYS A 108 2.10 2.28 20.65
C LYS A 108 2.60 3.62 21.20
N GLU A 109 2.46 3.80 22.50
CA GLU A 109 3.11 4.85 23.28
C GLU A 109 4.42 4.30 23.85
N TYR A 110 5.46 5.13 23.76
CA TYR A 110 6.78 4.87 24.29
C TYR A 110 6.94 5.68 25.58
N VAL A 111 7.23 5.01 26.68
CA VAL A 111 7.32 5.66 27.99
C VAL A 111 8.72 5.47 28.56
N ALA A 112 9.32 6.56 29.03
CA ALA A 112 10.56 6.53 29.78
C ALA A 112 10.35 7.11 31.18
N TYR A 113 10.95 6.47 32.17
CA TYR A 113 10.98 6.91 33.57
C TYR A 113 12.42 7.18 34.01
N SER A 114 12.59 8.11 34.94
CA SER A 114 13.88 8.37 35.60
C SER A 114 13.65 8.78 37.05
N THR A 115 14.46 8.25 37.98
CA THR A 115 14.39 8.60 39.41
C THR A 115 15.65 9.36 39.82
N GLY A 116 15.50 10.60 40.24
CA GLY A 116 16.57 11.41 40.81
C GLY A 116 16.60 11.33 42.33
N VAL A 117 17.79 11.26 42.89
CA VAL A 117 18.06 11.17 44.33
C VAL A 117 19.00 12.31 44.73
N ALA A 118 18.65 13.02 45.79
CA ALA A 118 19.52 14.03 46.38
C ALA A 118 19.48 13.97 47.90
N ASP A 119 20.64 14.21 48.52
CA ASP A 119 20.82 14.10 49.97
C ASP A 119 20.98 15.49 50.62
N TYR A 120 20.51 15.61 51.86
CA TYR A 120 20.84 16.75 52.72
C TYR A 120 21.01 16.35 54.18
N VAL A 121 21.80 17.16 54.89
CA VAL A 121 21.99 17.03 56.33
C VAL A 121 21.00 17.94 57.06
N THR A 122 20.15 17.33 57.87
CA THR A 122 19.21 18.03 58.75
C THR A 122 19.98 18.92 59.75
N PRO A 123 19.35 19.97 60.33
CA PRO A 123 19.95 20.75 61.41
C PRO A 123 20.40 19.91 62.62
N SER A 124 19.84 18.69 62.78
CA SER A 124 20.18 17.69 63.79
C SER A 124 21.36 16.76 63.43
N GLY A 125 21.95 16.89 62.23
CA GLY A 125 23.09 16.08 61.79
C GLY A 125 22.74 14.74 61.13
N ASN A 126 21.46 14.44 60.92
CA ASN A 126 21.02 13.22 60.21
C ASN A 126 21.01 13.46 58.69
N ASN A 127 21.52 12.49 57.93
CA ASN A 127 21.37 12.46 56.47
C ASN A 127 19.95 12.02 56.10
N VAL A 128 19.34 12.77 55.20
CA VAL A 128 18.03 12.46 54.62
C VAL A 128 18.18 12.46 53.10
N SER A 129 17.70 11.39 52.47
CA SER A 129 17.65 11.23 51.02
C SER A 129 16.24 11.52 50.52
N ILE A 130 16.13 12.30 49.45
CA ILE A 130 14.87 12.60 48.76
C ILE A 130 14.95 12.01 47.37
N GLU A 131 13.94 11.23 47.00
CA GLU A 131 13.78 10.66 45.67
C GLU A 131 12.60 11.34 44.94
N ARG A 132 12.81 11.66 43.67
CA ARG A 132 11.79 12.19 42.75
C ARG A 132 11.81 11.40 41.47
N ARG A 133 10.63 11.04 40.95
CA ARG A 133 10.52 10.27 39.72
C ARG A 133 9.79 11.09 38.67
N VAL A 134 10.38 11.20 37.49
CA VAL A 134 9.78 11.85 36.33
C VAL A 134 9.50 10.80 35.26
N TYR A 135 8.58 11.13 34.37
CA TYR A 135 8.30 10.35 33.18
C TYR A 135 8.09 11.26 31.97
N THR A 136 8.35 10.70 30.81
CA THR A 136 7.92 11.25 29.52
C THR A 136 7.25 10.14 28.75
N SER A 137 6.22 10.50 27.99
CA SER A 137 5.63 9.62 27.00
C SER A 137 5.73 10.24 25.62
N MET A 138 6.00 9.40 24.63
CA MET A 138 6.18 9.80 23.25
C MET A 138 5.40 8.85 22.34
N VAL A 139 4.92 9.36 21.22
CA VAL A 139 4.21 8.58 20.21
C VAL A 139 4.96 8.65 18.89
N PRO A 140 5.00 7.56 18.11
CA PRO A 140 5.53 7.59 16.75
C PRO A 140 4.82 8.66 15.92
N GLN A 141 5.59 9.37 15.11
CA GLN A 141 5.07 10.11 13.97
C GLN A 141 4.96 9.15 12.80
N GLY A 142 3.90 9.25 12.01
CA GLY A 142 3.72 8.44 10.81
C GLY A 142 3.65 9.29 9.56
N PHE A 143 3.68 8.62 8.42
CA PHE A 143 3.66 9.28 7.11
C PHE A 143 2.38 10.09 6.86
N GLU A 144 1.30 9.82 7.60
CA GLU A 144 0.07 10.61 7.58
C GLU A 144 0.23 12.07 8.05
N GLU A 145 1.39 12.45 8.61
CA GLU A 145 1.67 13.84 9.02
C GLU A 145 1.89 14.78 7.84
N PHE A 146 2.32 14.26 6.69
CA PHE A 146 2.62 15.08 5.52
C PHE A 146 1.39 15.28 4.66
N MET A 147 1.14 16.52 4.25
CA MET A 147 0.26 16.77 3.12
C MET A 147 0.85 16.20 1.84
N TYR A 148 2.15 16.43 1.65
CA TYR A 148 2.89 15.97 0.50
C TYR A 148 4.28 15.52 0.93
N PHE A 149 4.60 14.25 0.70
CA PHE A 149 5.91 13.66 0.86
C PHE A 149 6.34 12.99 -0.44
N THR A 150 7.55 13.27 -0.91
CA THR A 150 8.17 12.46 -1.97
C THR A 150 9.58 12.04 -1.59
N HIS A 151 9.95 10.81 -1.92
CA HIS A 151 11.33 10.34 -1.76
C HIS A 151 12.23 10.92 -2.86
N GLU A 152 11.78 10.87 -4.11
CA GLU A 152 12.45 11.47 -5.26
C GLU A 152 11.49 12.47 -5.94
N GLU A 153 11.94 13.71 -6.17
CA GLU A 153 11.25 14.68 -7.05
C GLU A 153 11.50 14.35 -8.53
N LEU A 154 11.43 13.06 -8.86
CA LEU A 154 11.46 12.56 -10.23
C LEU A 154 10.06 12.12 -10.64
N PRO A 155 9.67 12.36 -11.90
CA PRO A 155 8.39 11.92 -12.38
C PRO A 155 8.28 10.39 -12.47
N ILE A 156 7.05 9.88 -12.34
CA ILE A 156 6.70 8.47 -12.61
C ILE A 156 5.45 8.37 -13.49
N GLY A 157 5.35 7.28 -14.25
CA GLY A 157 4.27 6.99 -15.19
C GLY A 157 4.73 6.92 -16.66
N PRO A 158 3.89 6.37 -17.56
CA PRO A 158 4.23 6.19 -18.97
C PRO A 158 4.62 7.48 -19.68
N GLY A 159 5.50 7.38 -20.68
CA GLY A 159 5.91 8.54 -21.46
C GLY A 159 6.72 9.56 -20.65
N ASN A 160 7.50 9.10 -19.68
CA ASN A 160 8.19 9.98 -18.75
C ASN A 160 9.29 10.81 -19.45
N THR A 161 9.24 12.14 -19.31
CA THR A 161 10.22 13.07 -19.88
C THR A 161 11.35 13.43 -18.93
N GLY A 162 11.36 12.88 -17.72
CA GLY A 162 12.39 13.13 -16.71
C GLY A 162 12.34 14.52 -16.06
N VAL A 163 11.27 15.29 -16.30
CA VAL A 163 11.11 16.65 -15.74
C VAL A 163 9.73 16.80 -15.10
N VAL A 164 9.71 17.19 -13.83
CA VAL A 164 8.49 17.54 -13.10
C VAL A 164 8.75 18.85 -12.32
N ASN A 165 7.79 19.77 -12.31
CA ASN A 165 7.96 21.07 -11.67
C ASN A 165 6.71 21.50 -10.90
N PHE A 166 6.87 22.29 -9.84
CA PHE A 166 5.76 22.96 -9.19
C PHE A 166 5.46 24.28 -9.90
N GLY A 167 4.18 24.60 -10.08
CA GLY A 167 3.75 25.83 -10.74
C GLY A 167 2.47 26.40 -10.14
N SER A 168 1.84 27.35 -10.84
CA SER A 168 0.66 28.09 -10.35
C SER A 168 -0.59 27.26 -10.05
N GLY A 169 -0.60 25.97 -10.39
CA GLY A 169 -1.72 25.06 -10.11
C GLY A 169 -1.43 24.08 -8.98
N ASP A 170 -0.29 24.23 -8.29
CA ASP A 170 0.06 23.42 -7.12
C ASP A 170 -0.23 24.24 -5.86
N GLU A 171 -1.43 24.03 -5.31
CA GLU A 171 -1.88 24.58 -4.03
C GLU A 171 -1.80 23.47 -2.98
N LEU A 172 -0.91 23.59 -1.99
CA LEU A 172 -0.70 22.57 -0.96
C LEU A 172 -0.93 23.15 0.44
N GLU A 173 -2.05 22.78 1.06
CA GLU A 173 -2.33 23.11 2.46
C GLU A 173 -1.78 22.05 3.39
N GLY A 174 -0.75 22.38 4.18
CA GLY A 174 -0.17 21.51 5.20
C GLY A 174 1.33 21.26 5.01
N LYS A 175 1.86 20.23 5.69
CA LYS A 175 3.30 19.98 5.71
C LYS A 175 3.79 19.33 4.40
N VAL A 176 4.80 19.93 3.77
CA VAL A 176 5.44 19.43 2.55
C VAL A 176 6.85 18.94 2.90
N HIS A 177 7.25 17.79 2.40
CA HIS A 177 8.59 17.24 2.60
C HIS A 177 9.09 16.58 1.32
N THR A 178 10.36 16.81 0.99
CA THR A 178 11.04 16.03 -0.04
C THR A 178 12.40 15.55 0.44
N ASN A 179 12.73 14.31 0.11
CA ASN A 179 14.10 13.82 0.21
C ASN A 179 14.93 14.11 -1.06
N GLY A 180 14.31 14.66 -2.11
CA GLY A 180 14.95 15.05 -3.36
C GLY A 180 15.12 16.58 -3.50
N ASN A 181 15.37 17.04 -4.73
CA ASN A 181 15.47 18.46 -5.04
C ASN A 181 14.16 19.03 -5.62
N MET A 182 13.64 20.12 -5.06
CA MET A 182 12.45 20.79 -5.59
C MET A 182 12.79 21.61 -6.84
N THR A 183 11.93 21.55 -7.85
CA THR A 183 12.04 22.36 -9.07
C THR A 183 10.75 23.12 -9.33
N PHE A 184 10.87 24.41 -9.60
CA PHE A 184 9.75 25.29 -9.92
C PHE A 184 9.69 25.64 -11.41
N SER A 185 8.48 25.94 -11.85
CA SER A 185 8.18 26.36 -13.22
C SER A 185 8.76 27.74 -13.51
N ASN A 186 9.05 28.01 -14.78
CA ASN A 186 9.32 29.37 -15.27
C ASN A 186 8.04 30.21 -15.42
N TYR A 187 6.87 29.57 -15.33
CA TYR A 187 5.55 30.16 -15.57
C TYR A 187 4.65 29.85 -14.38
N GLY A 188 4.63 30.76 -13.40
CA GLY A 188 3.83 30.64 -12.18
C GLY A 188 4.51 29.85 -11.07
N CYS A 189 4.11 30.11 -9.83
CA CYS A 189 4.71 29.56 -8.61
C CYS A 189 3.67 28.81 -7.78
N PRO A 190 4.07 27.76 -7.05
CA PRO A 190 3.18 27.07 -6.13
C PRO A 190 2.75 27.96 -4.96
N ASP A 191 1.70 27.53 -4.27
CA ASP A 191 1.25 28.10 -3.00
C ASP A 191 1.41 27.05 -1.89
N PHE A 192 2.20 27.38 -0.88
CA PHE A 192 2.43 26.55 0.30
C PHE A 192 1.94 27.29 1.54
N SER A 193 1.01 26.70 2.29
CA SER A 193 0.49 27.29 3.53
C SER A 193 0.94 26.57 4.80
N GLY A 194 1.91 25.66 4.69
CA GLY A 194 2.49 24.93 5.83
C GLY A 194 4.00 24.74 5.72
N GLU A 195 4.58 24.14 6.75
CA GLU A 195 6.03 23.84 6.84
C GLU A 195 6.51 23.06 5.61
N VAL A 196 7.59 23.54 4.98
CA VAL A 196 8.24 22.90 3.83
C VAL A 196 9.63 22.42 4.21
N ASN A 197 9.87 21.13 4.11
CA ASN A 197 11.13 20.49 4.49
C ASN A 197 11.89 19.95 3.29
N ILE A 198 13.17 20.28 3.25
CA ILE A 198 14.19 19.72 2.34
C ILE A 198 15.26 19.01 3.15
N THR A 199 15.94 18.03 2.55
CA THR A 199 16.96 17.27 3.27
C THR A 199 18.36 17.85 3.12
N PHE A 200 19.19 17.74 4.16
CA PHE A 200 20.62 18.03 4.07
C PHE A 200 21.27 17.20 2.96
N GLU A 201 20.88 15.92 2.86
CA GLU A 201 21.36 14.97 1.88
C GLU A 201 21.03 15.40 0.44
N ALA A 202 19.84 15.98 0.18
CA ALA A 202 19.51 16.52 -1.13
C ALA A 202 20.40 17.72 -1.50
N ILE A 203 20.68 18.62 -0.55
CA ILE A 203 21.60 19.74 -0.81
C ILE A 203 23.00 19.22 -1.18
N GLU A 204 23.51 18.23 -0.44
CA GLU A 204 24.81 17.63 -0.71
C GLU A 204 24.86 16.92 -2.08
N GLN A 205 23.81 16.18 -2.43
CA GLN A 205 23.74 15.41 -3.67
C GLN A 205 23.58 16.30 -4.92
N TYR A 206 22.71 17.32 -4.85
CA TYR A 206 22.35 18.14 -6.01
C TYR A 206 23.06 19.50 -6.06
N GLY A 207 23.79 19.87 -5.00
CA GLY A 207 24.47 21.15 -4.83
C GLY A 207 23.56 22.32 -4.43
N ASN A 208 22.27 22.26 -4.79
CA ASN A 208 21.21 23.15 -4.35
C ASN A 208 19.93 22.33 -4.11
N ALA A 209 19.19 22.63 -3.04
CA ALA A 209 17.90 21.96 -2.79
C ALA A 209 16.75 22.43 -3.67
N ILE A 210 16.82 23.67 -4.18
CA ILE A 210 15.72 24.32 -4.89
C ILE A 210 16.22 24.89 -6.21
N ASN A 211 15.55 24.50 -7.30
CA ASN A 211 15.66 25.14 -8.60
C ASN A 211 14.49 26.10 -8.78
N TRP A 212 14.78 27.40 -8.66
CA TRP A 212 13.79 28.46 -8.53
C TRP A 212 12.92 28.74 -9.76
N GLY A 213 13.37 28.39 -10.96
CA GLY A 213 12.65 28.74 -12.19
C GLY A 213 12.32 30.24 -12.26
N GLY A 214 11.03 30.57 -12.32
CA GLY A 214 10.50 31.94 -12.30
C GLY A 214 10.06 32.46 -10.93
N CYS A 215 10.35 31.72 -9.85
CA CYS A 215 9.90 32.00 -8.49
C CYS A 215 11.02 32.58 -7.62
N ASN A 216 10.62 33.19 -6.50
CA ASN A 216 11.50 33.78 -5.50
C ASN A 216 11.22 33.15 -4.12
N ASP A 217 12.04 33.49 -3.13
CA ASP A 217 11.95 33.02 -1.75
C ASP A 217 10.66 33.43 -1.02
N ASP A 218 9.99 34.51 -1.46
CA ASP A 218 8.69 34.97 -0.96
C ASP A 218 7.62 33.86 -0.90
N ILE A 219 7.74 32.80 -1.72
CA ILE A 219 6.80 31.66 -1.72
C ILE A 219 6.85 30.82 -0.44
N PHE A 220 7.89 31.03 0.38
CA PHE A 220 8.06 30.37 1.68
C PHE A 220 7.86 31.34 2.84
N GLU A 221 7.26 32.50 2.61
CA GLU A 221 6.88 33.41 3.70
C GLU A 221 5.46 33.12 4.16
N ASP A 222 5.25 32.98 5.48
CA ASP A 222 3.92 32.95 6.07
C ASP A 222 3.27 34.34 6.10
N ASP A 223 2.01 34.42 6.55
CA ASP A 223 1.26 35.68 6.68
C ASP A 223 1.95 36.73 7.57
N ASP A 224 2.86 36.30 8.45
CA ASP A 224 3.63 37.14 9.37
C ASP A 224 5.06 37.47 8.84
N GLY A 225 5.44 36.96 7.65
CA GLY A 225 6.74 37.15 7.02
C GLY A 225 7.86 36.24 7.56
N ASN A 226 7.53 35.15 8.26
CA ASN A 226 8.51 34.15 8.68
C ASN A 226 8.69 33.08 7.60
N THR A 227 9.91 32.56 7.47
CA THR A 227 10.19 31.42 6.59
C THR A 227 9.52 30.15 7.10
N ILE A 228 8.77 29.49 6.22
CA ILE A 228 8.20 28.15 6.42
C ILE A 228 9.12 27.04 5.86
N LEU A 229 10.20 27.41 5.16
CA LEU A 229 11.21 26.49 4.66
C LEU A 229 12.20 26.10 5.78
N ASP A 230 12.39 24.80 5.99
CA ASP A 230 13.38 24.23 6.91
C ASP A 230 14.23 23.15 6.23
N THR A 231 15.44 22.93 6.75
CA THR A 231 16.33 21.86 6.30
C THR A 231 16.49 20.81 7.40
N VAL A 232 16.12 19.58 7.09
CA VAL A 232 16.07 18.46 8.04
C VAL A 232 16.87 17.26 7.53
N SER A 233 17.02 16.21 8.34
CA SER A 233 17.62 14.95 7.89
C SER A 233 16.64 14.13 7.03
N GLN A 234 17.20 13.31 6.14
CA GLN A 234 16.42 12.39 5.32
C GLN A 234 15.58 11.42 6.17
N ILE A 235 14.35 11.19 5.70
CA ILE A 235 13.46 10.15 6.23
C ILE A 235 13.63 8.91 5.36
N ILE A 236 13.81 7.73 5.96
CA ILE A 236 13.93 6.47 5.22
C ILE A 236 12.63 6.19 4.45
N PHE A 237 12.78 5.83 3.18
CA PHE A 237 11.68 5.44 2.32
C PHE A 237 12.16 4.40 1.27
N PRO A 238 11.37 3.35 0.95
CA PRO A 238 10.15 2.96 1.64
C PRO A 238 10.44 2.64 3.12
N PRO A 239 9.49 2.82 4.05
CA PRO A 239 9.73 2.53 5.46
C PRO A 239 10.19 1.08 5.64
N ASP A 240 11.12 0.74 6.54
CA ASP A 240 11.64 -0.65 6.63
C ASP A 240 10.56 -1.69 6.98
N ASN A 241 9.52 -1.30 7.74
CA ASN A 241 8.36 -2.13 8.05
C ASN A 241 7.16 -1.84 7.10
N SER A 242 7.48 -1.42 5.87
CA SER A 242 6.78 -0.55 4.88
C SER A 242 5.27 -0.73 4.73
N ALA A 243 4.82 -1.96 4.92
CA ALA A 243 3.43 -2.37 4.91
C ALA A 243 3.23 -3.65 5.74
N GLU A 244 4.30 -4.24 6.27
CA GLU A 244 4.27 -5.54 6.93
C GLU A 244 3.50 -5.49 8.25
N ILE A 245 3.59 -4.38 9.00
CA ILE A 245 2.79 -4.19 10.21
C ILE A 245 1.30 -4.14 9.85
N ALA A 246 0.91 -3.43 8.80
CA ALA A 246 -0.47 -3.41 8.32
C ALA A 246 -0.92 -4.82 7.87
N ARG A 247 -0.14 -5.49 7.01
CA ARG A 247 -0.43 -6.85 6.52
C ARG A 247 -0.55 -7.87 7.65
N SER A 248 0.33 -7.83 8.65
CA SER A 248 0.31 -8.76 9.80
C SER A 248 -0.87 -8.52 10.75
N ASN A 249 -1.44 -7.31 10.75
CA ASN A 249 -2.63 -6.95 11.51
C ASN A 249 -3.90 -6.91 10.63
N ALA A 250 -3.86 -7.54 9.45
CA ALA A 250 -5.01 -7.66 8.55
C ALA A 250 -6.20 -8.29 9.27
N THR A 251 -7.27 -7.51 9.42
CA THR A 251 -8.57 -8.02 9.90
C THR A 251 -9.28 -8.85 8.82
N ARG A 252 -8.96 -8.58 7.55
CA ARG A 252 -9.47 -9.27 6.37
C ARG A 252 -8.37 -9.39 5.32
N THR A 253 -8.25 -10.58 4.75
CA THR A 253 -7.31 -10.86 3.65
C THR A 253 -8.09 -11.41 2.46
N PHE A 254 -7.98 -10.74 1.33
CA PHE A 254 -8.46 -11.21 0.03
C PHE A 254 -7.26 -11.79 -0.73
N ILE A 255 -7.34 -13.07 -1.07
CA ILE A 255 -6.25 -13.81 -1.71
C ILE A 255 -6.47 -13.75 -3.22
N ALA A 256 -5.49 -13.22 -3.96
CA ALA A 256 -5.54 -13.04 -5.41
C ALA A 256 -4.42 -13.78 -6.17
N ASP A 257 -3.47 -14.41 -5.46
CA ASP A 257 -2.36 -15.20 -6.03
C ASP A 257 -2.65 -16.70 -6.19
N ASN A 258 -3.83 -17.18 -5.77
CA ASN A 258 -4.13 -18.62 -5.71
C ASN A 258 -4.41 -19.28 -7.09
N LYS A 259 -4.42 -18.49 -8.17
CA LYS A 259 -4.59 -18.96 -9.55
C LYS A 259 -3.30 -18.91 -10.37
N LEU A 260 -2.17 -18.62 -9.72
CA LEU A 260 -0.85 -18.50 -10.33
C LEU A 260 0.02 -19.74 -10.11
N PHE A 261 0.98 -19.97 -11.00
CA PHE A 261 2.00 -21.03 -10.95
C PHE A 261 1.46 -22.45 -10.73
N ARG A 262 0.24 -22.71 -11.19
CA ARG A 262 -0.39 -24.02 -11.13
C ARG A 262 0.20 -24.91 -12.22
N SER A 263 0.71 -26.08 -11.83
CA SER A 263 1.27 -27.05 -12.79
C SER A 263 0.24 -27.43 -13.86
N GLY A 264 0.63 -27.35 -15.13
CA GLY A 264 -0.22 -27.67 -16.28
C GLY A 264 -1.43 -26.74 -16.49
N LYS A 265 -1.49 -25.57 -15.84
CA LYS A 265 -2.56 -24.58 -16.02
C LYS A 265 -1.98 -23.21 -16.32
N LYS A 266 -2.65 -22.46 -17.20
CA LYS A 266 -2.34 -21.04 -17.43
C LYS A 266 -2.60 -20.22 -16.17
N ASP A 267 -1.84 -19.16 -16.00
CA ASP A 267 -2.03 -18.22 -14.92
C ASP A 267 -3.26 -17.36 -15.19
N THR A 268 -4.00 -17.04 -14.13
CA THR A 268 -5.18 -16.17 -14.18
C THR A 268 -5.05 -15.24 -12.99
N LEU A 269 -5.20 -13.95 -13.22
CA LEU A 269 -5.08 -12.95 -12.16
C LEU A 269 -6.45 -12.69 -11.53
N ILE A 270 -6.43 -12.14 -10.31
CA ILE A 270 -7.64 -11.78 -9.57
C ILE A 270 -7.59 -10.30 -9.18
N MET A 271 -8.62 -9.55 -9.57
CA MET A 271 -8.84 -8.17 -9.16
C MET A 271 -9.84 -8.13 -8.01
N THR A 272 -9.61 -7.29 -7.00
CA THR A 272 -10.57 -7.08 -5.90
C THR A 272 -11.23 -5.69 -6.00
N GLU A 273 -12.55 -5.57 -5.83
CA GLU A 273 -13.21 -4.28 -5.56
C GLU A 273 -13.54 -4.16 -4.08
N ILE A 274 -13.29 -2.98 -3.52
CA ILE A 274 -13.81 -2.53 -2.23
C ILE A 274 -14.73 -1.33 -2.47
N HIS A 275 -16.03 -1.54 -2.29
CA HIS A 275 -17.04 -0.51 -2.43
C HIS A 275 -17.60 -0.15 -1.05
N PHE A 276 -17.15 0.99 -0.51
CA PHE A 276 -17.58 1.51 0.78
C PHE A 276 -19.03 2.02 0.74
N THR A 277 -19.77 1.77 1.81
CA THR A 277 -21.15 2.20 1.98
C THR A 277 -21.46 2.42 3.47
N ASP A 278 -22.66 2.92 3.77
CA ASP A 278 -23.09 3.09 5.16
C ASP A 278 -23.07 1.75 5.92
N GLY A 279 -22.43 1.74 7.10
CA GLY A 279 -22.29 0.55 7.93
C GLY A 279 -21.21 -0.45 7.51
N GLY A 280 -20.42 -0.22 6.46
CA GLY A 280 -19.31 -1.11 6.07
C GLY A 280 -18.86 -1.01 4.61
N TYR A 281 -18.56 -2.15 4.00
CA TYR A 281 -18.16 -2.21 2.59
C TYR A 281 -18.60 -3.51 1.93
N TRP A 282 -18.81 -3.46 0.63
CA TRP A 282 -18.94 -4.64 -0.23
C TRP A 282 -17.59 -4.99 -0.82
N ALA A 283 -17.29 -6.28 -0.91
CA ALA A 283 -16.15 -6.77 -1.66
C ALA A 283 -16.57 -7.79 -2.72
N THR A 284 -15.89 -7.76 -3.85
CA THR A 284 -16.06 -8.69 -4.98
C THR A 284 -14.67 -9.00 -5.54
N GLN A 285 -14.46 -10.21 -6.03
CA GLN A 285 -13.24 -10.56 -6.78
C GLN A 285 -13.59 -11.06 -8.17
N TRP A 286 -12.83 -10.65 -9.18
CA TRP A 286 -12.99 -11.12 -10.56
C TRP A 286 -11.69 -11.70 -11.12
N LEU A 287 -11.84 -12.73 -11.94
CA LEU A 287 -10.78 -13.26 -12.78
C LEU A 287 -10.54 -12.32 -13.94
N TYR A 288 -9.27 -12.10 -14.27
CA TYR A 288 -8.86 -11.41 -15.47
C TYR A 288 -7.54 -11.95 -15.98
N ASN A 289 -7.31 -11.74 -17.27
CA ASN A 289 -6.06 -12.02 -17.94
C ASN A 289 -5.51 -10.71 -18.50
N ILE A 290 -4.18 -10.61 -18.55
CA ILE A 290 -3.51 -9.48 -19.20
C ILE A 290 -3.07 -9.95 -20.58
N PRO A 291 -3.52 -9.29 -21.66
CA PRO A 291 -2.99 -9.52 -22.98
C PRO A 291 -1.47 -9.32 -23.06
N PRO A 292 -0.75 -10.15 -23.82
CA PRO A 292 -1.27 -11.10 -24.80
C PRO A 292 -1.79 -12.41 -24.18
N ILE A 293 -2.96 -12.82 -24.66
CA ILE A 293 -3.67 -14.05 -24.32
C ILE A 293 -3.51 -15.00 -25.50
N GLY A 294 -2.72 -16.06 -25.33
CA GLY A 294 -2.65 -17.13 -26.35
C GLY A 294 -3.98 -17.88 -26.47
N THR A 295 -4.19 -18.52 -27.62
CA THR A 295 -5.40 -19.31 -27.88
C THR A 295 -5.74 -20.31 -26.76
N PRO A 296 -7.02 -20.64 -26.54
CA PRO A 296 -7.40 -21.67 -25.59
C PRO A 296 -6.80 -23.04 -25.97
N PRO A 297 -6.38 -23.88 -25.01
CA PRO A 297 -5.99 -25.26 -25.28
C PRO A 297 -7.09 -26.00 -26.06
N ALA A 298 -6.71 -26.85 -27.01
CA ALA A 298 -7.67 -27.74 -27.66
C ALA A 298 -8.11 -28.83 -26.66
N GLU A 299 -9.36 -28.76 -26.21
CA GLU A 299 -9.97 -29.72 -25.27
C GLU A 299 -11.11 -30.50 -25.94
N PHE A 300 -11.13 -31.82 -25.75
CA PHE A 300 -12.15 -32.70 -26.33
C PHE A 300 -12.60 -33.76 -25.31
N SER A 301 -13.92 -34.01 -25.26
CA SER A 301 -14.52 -34.93 -24.29
C SER A 301 -14.74 -36.32 -24.89
N TYR A 302 -14.19 -37.35 -24.26
CA TYR A 302 -14.23 -38.73 -24.72
C TYR A 302 -14.61 -39.68 -23.58
N VAL A 303 -14.88 -40.94 -23.92
CA VAL A 303 -14.83 -42.05 -22.96
C VAL A 303 -13.54 -42.85 -23.15
N TYR A 304 -12.95 -43.35 -22.07
CA TYR A 304 -11.76 -44.18 -22.16
C TYR A 304 -12.15 -45.60 -22.62
N ASP A 305 -11.55 -46.07 -23.70
CA ASP A 305 -11.74 -47.42 -24.24
C ASP A 305 -10.64 -48.35 -23.70
N SER A 306 -10.94 -49.08 -22.64
CA SER A 306 -9.96 -50.00 -22.04
C SER A 306 -9.94 -51.38 -22.69
N SER A 307 -10.86 -51.61 -23.64
CA SER A 307 -11.12 -52.93 -24.22
C SER A 307 -10.41 -53.17 -25.55
N ASN A 308 -10.13 -52.09 -26.31
CA ASN A 308 -9.43 -52.16 -27.59
C ASN A 308 -7.94 -51.76 -27.50
N VAL A 309 -7.18 -52.11 -28.54
CA VAL A 309 -5.75 -51.79 -28.69
C VAL A 309 -5.43 -51.43 -30.14
N GLY A 310 -4.28 -50.79 -30.35
CA GLY A 310 -3.87 -50.37 -31.68
C GLY A 310 -4.81 -49.32 -32.27
N LEU A 311 -5.28 -49.52 -33.50
CA LEU A 311 -6.11 -48.54 -34.24
C LEU A 311 -7.63 -48.76 -34.10
N ALA A 312 -8.05 -49.79 -33.37
CA ALA A 312 -9.47 -50.06 -33.17
C ALA A 312 -9.97 -49.23 -31.98
N VAL A 313 -10.97 -48.38 -32.18
CA VAL A 313 -11.55 -47.54 -31.12
C VAL A 313 -13.06 -47.59 -31.19
N ASN A 314 -13.72 -47.64 -30.02
CA ASN A 314 -15.17 -47.54 -29.93
C ASN A 314 -15.66 -46.14 -30.33
N PRO A 315 -16.91 -45.97 -30.80
CA PRO A 315 -17.48 -44.66 -31.08
C PRO A 315 -17.38 -43.74 -29.85
N THR A 316 -16.93 -42.50 -30.03
CA THR A 316 -16.64 -41.53 -28.96
C THR A 316 -15.57 -41.95 -27.94
N GLY A 317 -14.81 -42.99 -28.25
CA GLY A 317 -13.74 -43.53 -27.40
C GLY A 317 -12.37 -42.90 -27.64
N LEU A 318 -11.49 -42.98 -26.65
CA LEU A 318 -10.05 -42.82 -26.81
C LEU A 318 -9.28 -43.83 -25.98
N HIS A 319 -8.09 -44.23 -26.42
CA HIS A 319 -7.19 -45.10 -25.67
C HIS A 319 -5.75 -45.04 -26.16
N LEU A 320 -4.82 -45.46 -25.31
CA LEU A 320 -3.44 -45.68 -25.74
C LEU A 320 -3.33 -46.97 -26.57
N SER A 321 -2.33 -47.04 -27.44
CA SER A 321 -2.09 -48.21 -28.30
C SER A 321 -1.96 -49.56 -27.55
N GLN A 322 -1.69 -49.54 -26.24
CA GLN A 322 -1.69 -50.70 -25.34
C GLN A 322 -2.66 -50.48 -24.17
N ILE A 323 -3.18 -51.59 -23.64
CA ILE A 323 -3.96 -51.61 -22.40
C ILE A 323 -3.08 -51.50 -21.16
N TYR A 324 -3.71 -51.11 -20.05
CA TYR A 324 -3.06 -51.06 -18.75
C TYR A 324 -2.85 -52.47 -18.17
N GLU A 325 -1.60 -52.90 -18.07
CA GLU A 325 -1.22 -54.20 -17.49
C GLU A 325 0.03 -54.05 -16.61
N GLU A 326 0.11 -54.84 -15.54
CA GLU A 326 1.25 -54.88 -14.61
C GLU A 326 1.68 -53.50 -14.04
N GLY A 327 0.73 -52.57 -13.89
CA GLY A 327 0.99 -51.25 -13.33
C GLY A 327 1.42 -50.19 -14.34
N SER A 328 1.35 -50.45 -15.65
CA SER A 328 1.75 -49.50 -16.70
C SER A 328 0.92 -49.65 -17.98
N TYR A 329 0.93 -48.64 -18.86
CA TYR A 329 0.40 -48.74 -20.24
C TYR A 329 1.44 -49.31 -21.23
N GLY A 330 2.42 -50.06 -20.71
CA GLY A 330 3.45 -50.72 -21.49
C GLY A 330 4.24 -49.78 -22.41
N LEU A 331 4.67 -50.34 -23.55
CA LEU A 331 5.41 -49.63 -24.61
C LEU A 331 4.44 -49.01 -25.63
N SER A 332 3.48 -48.21 -25.16
CA SER A 332 2.57 -47.48 -26.04
C SER A 332 3.32 -46.42 -26.84
N ALA A 333 3.01 -46.31 -28.13
CA ALA A 333 3.69 -45.38 -29.06
C ALA A 333 2.78 -44.33 -29.69
N PHE A 334 1.46 -44.49 -29.53
CA PHE A 334 0.47 -43.55 -30.02
C PHE A 334 -0.83 -43.65 -29.22
N LEU A 335 -1.60 -42.58 -29.26
CA LEU A 335 -2.98 -42.49 -28.81
C LEU A 335 -3.91 -42.70 -30.01
N THR A 336 -5.01 -43.39 -29.81
CA THR A 336 -6.09 -43.54 -30.80
C THR A 336 -7.37 -42.93 -30.23
N MET A 337 -8.07 -42.16 -31.05
CA MET A 337 -9.30 -41.47 -30.69
C MET A 337 -10.32 -41.64 -31.82
N ASP A 338 -11.59 -41.70 -31.44
CA ASP A 338 -12.67 -41.58 -32.40
C ASP A 338 -12.72 -40.15 -32.99
N GLY A 339 -13.15 -40.07 -34.23
CA GLY A 339 -13.27 -38.80 -34.96
C GLY A 339 -14.40 -37.93 -34.47
N THR A 340 -15.28 -38.46 -33.61
CA THR A 340 -16.38 -37.72 -32.98
C THR A 340 -16.26 -37.81 -31.46
N THR A 341 -16.45 -36.69 -30.77
CA THR A 341 -16.44 -36.63 -29.30
C THR A 341 -17.79 -37.00 -28.69
N THR A 342 -17.83 -37.18 -27.37
CA THR A 342 -19.08 -37.42 -26.60
C THR A 342 -20.09 -36.27 -26.67
N ASP A 343 -19.61 -35.05 -26.87
CA ASP A 343 -20.40 -33.82 -27.07
C ASP A 343 -20.75 -33.56 -28.55
N GLY A 344 -20.34 -34.45 -29.46
CA GLY A 344 -20.74 -34.42 -30.88
C GLY A 344 -19.86 -33.56 -31.79
N VAL A 345 -18.66 -33.17 -31.33
CA VAL A 345 -17.67 -32.45 -32.14
C VAL A 345 -17.01 -33.40 -33.12
N ASN A 346 -16.97 -33.03 -34.40
CA ASN A 346 -16.30 -33.81 -35.45
C ASN A 346 -14.81 -33.43 -35.55
N VAL A 347 -14.00 -34.00 -34.65
CA VAL A 347 -12.55 -33.78 -34.60
C VAL A 347 -11.86 -34.25 -35.88
N ALA A 348 -12.38 -35.31 -36.51
CA ALA A 348 -11.86 -35.81 -37.78
C ALA A 348 -11.91 -34.73 -38.88
N SER A 349 -13.01 -33.97 -38.92
CA SER A 349 -13.14 -32.81 -39.81
C SER A 349 -12.08 -31.76 -39.50
N LEU A 350 -11.92 -31.38 -38.24
CA LEU A 350 -10.96 -30.35 -37.79
C LEU A 350 -9.51 -30.72 -38.19
N VAL A 351 -9.13 -31.99 -38.04
CA VAL A 351 -7.81 -32.48 -38.48
C VAL A 351 -7.69 -32.43 -40.01
N SER A 352 -8.74 -32.83 -40.74
CA SER A 352 -8.72 -32.87 -42.21
C SER A 352 -8.72 -31.48 -42.87
N THR A 353 -9.30 -30.47 -42.22
CA THR A 353 -9.30 -29.07 -42.65
C THR A 353 -8.07 -28.30 -42.16
N SER A 354 -7.21 -28.96 -41.37
CA SER A 354 -6.06 -28.33 -40.70
C SER A 354 -6.44 -27.24 -39.70
N GLU A 355 -7.67 -27.27 -39.19
CA GLU A 355 -8.16 -26.41 -38.09
C GLU A 355 -7.71 -26.94 -36.72
N LEU A 356 -7.31 -28.22 -36.63
CA LEU A 356 -6.63 -28.82 -35.49
C LEU A 356 -5.30 -29.43 -35.93
N THR A 357 -4.19 -28.93 -35.36
CA THR A 357 -2.86 -29.51 -35.48
C THR A 357 -2.33 -29.90 -34.09
N ILE A 358 -1.39 -30.85 -34.07
CA ILE A 358 -0.59 -31.17 -32.88
C ILE A 358 0.85 -31.16 -33.36
N ASP A 359 1.60 -30.14 -32.99
CA ASP A 359 2.94 -29.95 -33.52
C ASP A 359 3.95 -30.85 -32.78
N ASP A 360 5.10 -31.06 -33.41
CA ASP A 360 6.20 -31.79 -32.76
C ASP A 360 6.62 -31.09 -31.46
N GLY A 361 6.60 -31.83 -30.35
CA GLY A 361 6.92 -31.28 -29.02
C GLY A 361 5.70 -30.84 -28.20
N ASP A 362 4.48 -30.89 -28.73
CA ASP A 362 3.27 -30.54 -27.99
C ASP A 362 3.05 -31.44 -26.77
N LEU A 363 2.57 -30.87 -25.66
CA LEU A 363 2.28 -31.60 -24.42
C LEU A 363 0.80 -31.95 -24.36
N ILE A 364 0.51 -33.25 -24.37
CA ILE A 364 -0.85 -33.78 -24.31
C ILE A 364 -1.14 -34.34 -22.92
N VAL A 365 -2.33 -34.06 -22.42
CA VAL A 365 -2.85 -34.58 -21.15
C VAL A 365 -4.22 -35.22 -21.37
N ILE A 366 -4.43 -36.38 -20.76
CA ILE A 366 -5.73 -37.07 -20.69
C ILE A 366 -6.06 -37.28 -19.22
N ARG A 367 -7.22 -36.84 -18.78
CA ARG A 367 -7.64 -36.91 -17.37
C ARG A 367 -9.11 -37.26 -17.22
N ASN A 368 -9.46 -37.94 -16.13
CA ASN A 368 -10.87 -38.13 -15.75
C ASN A 368 -11.44 -36.90 -15.01
N GLU A 369 -12.76 -36.87 -14.80
CA GLU A 369 -13.48 -35.71 -14.25
C GLU A 369 -12.93 -35.23 -12.89
N ASP A 370 -12.51 -36.15 -12.02
CA ASP A 370 -11.99 -35.83 -10.69
C ASP A 370 -10.45 -35.67 -10.65
N ASN A 371 -9.77 -35.85 -11.78
CA ASN A 371 -8.31 -35.86 -11.93
C ASN A 371 -7.58 -36.92 -11.07
N SER A 372 -8.25 -38.00 -10.68
CA SER A 372 -7.62 -39.12 -9.97
C SER A 372 -6.75 -39.99 -10.87
N LYS A 373 -6.97 -39.95 -12.19
CA LYS A 373 -6.19 -40.68 -13.21
C LYS A 373 -5.77 -39.74 -14.32
N VAL A 374 -4.47 -39.71 -14.64
CA VAL A 374 -3.90 -38.78 -15.62
C VAL A 374 -2.83 -39.48 -16.47
N ILE A 375 -2.98 -39.43 -17.80
CA ILE A 375 -1.91 -39.74 -18.76
C ILE A 375 -1.34 -38.42 -19.29
N SER A 376 -0.01 -38.36 -19.44
CA SER A 376 0.68 -37.25 -20.11
C SER A 376 1.78 -37.75 -21.04
N PHE A 377 1.98 -37.11 -22.19
CA PHE A 377 3.06 -37.41 -23.12
C PHE A 377 3.40 -36.21 -24.01
N THR A 378 4.56 -36.24 -24.66
CA THR A 378 5.01 -35.26 -25.66
C THR A 378 4.79 -35.78 -27.07
N ALA A 379 4.08 -35.03 -27.90
CA ALA A 379 3.72 -35.39 -29.25
C ALA A 379 4.95 -35.52 -30.17
N ASP A 380 4.96 -36.55 -31.03
CA ASP A 380 6.05 -36.86 -31.96
C ASP A 380 5.62 -36.57 -33.40
N GLY A 381 6.00 -35.37 -33.84
CA GLY A 381 5.85 -34.90 -35.20
C GLY A 381 7.16 -34.92 -35.98
N SER A 382 8.24 -35.50 -35.44
CA SER A 382 9.62 -35.37 -35.95
C SER A 382 9.80 -35.72 -37.43
N ALA A 383 8.93 -36.55 -38.00
CA ALA A 383 8.95 -36.93 -39.41
C ALA A 383 8.24 -35.94 -40.36
N THR A 384 7.24 -35.18 -39.90
CA THR A 384 6.35 -34.38 -40.76
C THR A 384 6.04 -32.98 -40.26
N GLY A 385 6.48 -32.62 -39.05
CA GLY A 385 6.08 -31.42 -38.32
C GLY A 385 4.77 -31.57 -37.55
N ASN A 386 3.95 -32.58 -37.86
CA ASN A 386 2.65 -32.82 -37.24
C ASN A 386 2.58 -34.24 -36.63
N ALA A 387 2.13 -34.32 -35.40
CA ALA A 387 1.99 -35.56 -34.64
C ALA A 387 0.59 -36.19 -34.76
N ILE A 388 -0.40 -35.45 -35.28
CA ILE A 388 -1.76 -35.95 -35.51
C ILE A 388 -1.96 -36.46 -36.94
N ASP A 389 -2.62 -37.60 -37.08
CA ASP A 389 -3.01 -38.19 -38.36
C ASP A 389 -4.44 -38.71 -38.33
N ILE A 390 -5.03 -38.82 -39.51
CA ILE A 390 -6.40 -39.30 -39.71
C ILE A 390 -6.44 -40.52 -40.66
N PHE A 391 -7.16 -41.56 -40.23
CA PHE A 391 -7.38 -42.80 -40.97
C PHE A 391 -8.88 -43.10 -41.05
N GLY A 392 -9.56 -42.47 -42.01
CA GLY A 392 -11.03 -42.54 -42.09
C GLY A 392 -11.66 -41.69 -41.00
N GLU A 393 -12.40 -42.31 -40.08
CA GLU A 393 -12.98 -41.63 -38.90
C GLU A 393 -12.10 -41.78 -37.65
N VAL A 394 -10.96 -42.47 -37.73
CA VAL A 394 -10.06 -42.67 -36.58
C VAL A 394 -8.93 -41.66 -36.60
N ILE A 395 -8.64 -41.08 -35.45
CA ILE A 395 -7.54 -40.13 -35.24
C ILE A 395 -6.43 -40.82 -34.46
N VAL A 396 -5.18 -40.56 -34.86
CA VAL A 396 -3.99 -41.08 -34.20
C VAL A 396 -3.09 -39.91 -33.81
N VAL A 397 -2.65 -39.88 -32.56
CA VAL A 397 -1.64 -38.93 -32.07
C VAL A 397 -0.39 -39.71 -31.69
N ARG A 398 0.71 -39.48 -32.41
CA ARG A 398 2.01 -40.04 -32.07
C ARG A 398 2.64 -39.29 -30.90
N PHE A 399 3.47 -39.98 -30.12
CA PHE A 399 4.23 -39.37 -29.05
C PHE A 399 5.58 -40.06 -28.82
N TYR A 400 6.51 -39.32 -28.24
CA TYR A 400 7.80 -39.84 -27.79
C TYR A 400 7.57 -40.83 -26.65
N GLN A 401 7.79 -42.10 -26.93
CA GLN A 401 7.44 -43.20 -26.02
C GLN A 401 8.06 -43.06 -24.62
N GLU A 402 9.26 -42.50 -24.53
CA GLU A 402 9.99 -42.24 -23.29
C GLU A 402 9.35 -41.15 -22.41
N THR A 403 8.43 -40.35 -22.97
CA THR A 403 7.74 -39.25 -22.28
C THR A 403 6.40 -39.67 -21.70
N LEU A 404 5.91 -40.87 -22.05
CA LEU A 404 4.64 -41.37 -21.56
C LEU A 404 4.70 -41.57 -20.05
N ASN A 405 3.80 -40.88 -19.34
CA ASN A 405 3.67 -40.98 -17.90
C ASN A 405 2.20 -41.17 -17.51
N TYR A 406 1.97 -41.98 -16.49
CA TYR A 406 0.66 -42.21 -15.90
C TYR A 406 0.70 -41.95 -14.39
N VAL A 407 -0.28 -41.21 -13.89
CA VAL A 407 -0.49 -40.95 -12.47
C VAL A 407 -1.88 -41.41 -12.09
N GLY A 408 -1.99 -42.34 -11.15
CA GLY A 408 -3.26 -42.87 -10.65
C GLY A 408 -3.06 -43.82 -9.46
N PRO A 409 -4.14 -44.42 -8.94
CA PRO A 409 -4.06 -45.43 -7.89
C PRO A 409 -3.16 -46.61 -8.30
N GLU A 410 -2.42 -47.18 -7.34
CA GLU A 410 -1.48 -48.27 -7.60
C GLU A 410 -2.20 -49.49 -8.21
N GLY A 411 -1.81 -49.87 -9.43
CA GLY A 411 -2.36 -51.03 -10.12
C GLY A 411 -3.71 -50.81 -10.80
N GLU A 412 -4.21 -49.57 -10.87
CA GLU A 412 -5.47 -49.25 -11.54
C GLU A 412 -5.25 -48.29 -12.72
N GLY A 413 -5.69 -48.68 -13.92
CA GLY A 413 -5.77 -47.83 -15.11
C GLY A 413 -7.11 -47.09 -15.22
N PHE A 414 -7.34 -46.39 -16.32
CA PHE A 414 -8.66 -45.90 -16.68
C PHE A 414 -9.61 -47.08 -16.90
N ASN A 415 -10.84 -46.96 -16.40
CA ASN A 415 -11.88 -47.96 -16.59
C ASN A 415 -12.49 -47.84 -17.99
N ASP A 416 -13.06 -48.94 -18.47
CA ASP A 416 -13.89 -48.90 -19.68
C ASP A 416 -15.07 -47.94 -19.50
N ASP A 417 -15.35 -47.16 -20.54
CA ASP A 417 -16.40 -46.14 -20.58
C ASP A 417 -16.24 -45.01 -19.54
N GLU A 418 -15.04 -44.83 -18.96
CA GLU A 418 -14.75 -43.73 -18.02
C GLU A 418 -14.71 -42.38 -18.75
N PRO A 419 -15.46 -41.35 -18.32
CA PRO A 419 -15.38 -40.02 -18.93
C PRO A 419 -13.98 -39.41 -18.76
N VAL A 420 -13.39 -38.98 -19.86
CA VAL A 420 -12.06 -38.38 -19.92
C VAL A 420 -12.02 -37.16 -20.84
N THR A 421 -11.14 -36.21 -20.51
CA THR A 421 -10.86 -35.05 -21.34
C THR A 421 -9.47 -35.18 -21.93
N PHE A 422 -9.39 -35.15 -23.27
CA PHE A 422 -8.15 -34.91 -24.00
C PHE A 422 -7.85 -33.41 -24.01
N VAL A 423 -6.62 -33.02 -23.69
CA VAL A 423 -6.17 -31.63 -23.66
C VAL A 423 -4.81 -31.54 -24.35
N ASN A 424 -4.72 -30.78 -25.45
CA ASN A 424 -3.42 -30.33 -25.94
C ASN A 424 -3.02 -29.05 -25.17
N THR A 425 -2.17 -29.20 -24.16
CA THR A 425 -1.72 -28.08 -23.32
C THR A 425 -0.72 -27.16 -24.04
N SER A 426 -0.19 -27.60 -25.18
CA SER A 426 0.71 -26.84 -26.04
C SER A 426 0.03 -26.30 -27.30
N ALA A 427 -1.23 -26.65 -27.57
CA ALA A 427 -2.05 -26.00 -28.60
C ALA A 427 -2.30 -24.54 -28.19
N SER A 428 -1.28 -23.69 -28.36
CA SER A 428 -1.28 -22.22 -28.27
C SER A 428 0.13 -21.61 -28.17
N SER A 429 1.22 -22.23 -28.65
CA SER A 429 2.55 -21.59 -28.53
C SER A 429 2.93 -20.68 -29.71
N GLY A 430 1.96 -19.99 -30.32
CA GLY A 430 2.25 -19.11 -31.45
C GLY A 430 1.19 -18.08 -31.79
N ASP A 431 -0.10 -18.44 -31.69
CA ASP A 431 -1.19 -17.54 -32.10
C ASP A 431 -1.92 -16.91 -30.91
N LEU A 432 -2.19 -15.61 -31.03
CA LEU A 432 -2.98 -14.84 -30.08
C LEU A 432 -4.47 -15.19 -30.24
N ASP A 433 -5.19 -15.24 -29.13
CA ASP A 433 -6.65 -15.40 -29.13
C ASP A 433 -7.32 -14.20 -29.83
N GLU A 434 -7.92 -14.42 -31.00
CA GLU A 434 -8.62 -13.39 -31.78
C GLU A 434 -9.91 -12.91 -31.09
N GLY A 435 -10.43 -13.67 -30.13
CA GLY A 435 -11.60 -13.30 -29.33
C GLY A 435 -11.29 -12.29 -28.22
N VAL A 436 -10.01 -12.04 -27.94
CA VAL A 436 -9.57 -11.10 -26.91
C VAL A 436 -9.39 -9.71 -27.49
N GLU A 437 -10.02 -8.74 -26.85
CA GLU A 437 -9.97 -7.34 -27.27
C GLU A 437 -8.55 -6.76 -27.08
N TRP A 438 -8.03 -6.09 -28.12
CA TRP A 438 -6.71 -5.45 -28.08
C TRP A 438 -5.58 -6.39 -27.68
N ASN A 439 -5.60 -7.63 -28.16
CA ASN A 439 -4.71 -8.69 -27.67
C ASN A 439 -3.19 -8.48 -27.95
N SER A 440 -2.80 -7.31 -28.46
CA SER A 440 -1.41 -6.95 -28.69
C SER A 440 -0.70 -6.58 -27.40
N SER A 441 0.45 -7.23 -27.17
CA SER A 441 1.29 -6.97 -26.00
C SER A 441 1.66 -5.50 -25.82
N LEU A 442 1.91 -4.76 -26.91
CA LEU A 442 2.33 -3.35 -26.86
C LEU A 442 1.30 -2.42 -26.22
N LEU A 443 0.02 -2.83 -26.16
CA LEU A 443 -1.06 -2.05 -25.56
C LEU A 443 -1.13 -2.19 -24.04
N TYR A 444 -0.49 -3.22 -23.48
CA TYR A 444 -0.57 -3.58 -22.04
C TYR A 444 0.80 -3.59 -21.36
N HIS A 445 1.85 -3.96 -22.11
CA HIS A 445 3.22 -4.10 -21.65
C HIS A 445 4.12 -3.06 -22.32
N ASP A 446 4.99 -2.46 -21.53
CA ASP A 446 5.90 -1.39 -21.95
C ASP A 446 7.38 -1.77 -21.83
N HIS A 447 7.66 -3.06 -21.99
CA HIS A 447 9.00 -3.65 -22.04
C HIS A 447 9.15 -4.55 -23.28
N ASP A 448 10.37 -5.04 -23.52
CA ASP A 448 10.69 -5.82 -24.72
C ASP A 448 10.12 -7.23 -24.60
N THR A 449 9.15 -7.53 -25.47
CA THR A 449 8.42 -8.80 -25.45
C THR A 449 9.26 -10.00 -25.86
N GLU A 450 10.43 -9.78 -26.46
CA GLU A 450 11.36 -10.84 -26.88
C GLU A 450 12.45 -11.13 -25.84
N ASP A 451 12.59 -10.30 -24.80
CA ASP A 451 13.58 -10.47 -23.74
C ASP A 451 12.91 -10.91 -22.42
N ALA A 452 12.99 -12.20 -22.13
CA ALA A 452 12.48 -12.82 -20.89
C ALA A 452 13.14 -12.30 -19.59
N SER A 453 14.15 -11.43 -19.67
CA SER A 453 14.74 -10.75 -18.51
C SER A 453 14.08 -9.39 -18.18
N THR A 454 13.16 -8.92 -19.03
CA THR A 454 12.44 -7.65 -18.84
C THR A 454 11.02 -7.88 -18.31
N TYR A 455 10.52 -6.93 -17.51
CA TYR A 455 9.22 -6.98 -16.85
C TYR A 455 8.62 -5.57 -16.77
N CYS A 456 7.30 -5.48 -16.56
CA CYS A 456 6.63 -4.22 -16.34
C CYS A 456 7.13 -3.53 -15.04
N GLU A 457 7.57 -2.29 -15.18
CA GLU A 457 7.97 -1.44 -14.05
C GLU A 457 6.76 -0.77 -13.38
N ALA A 458 6.92 -0.33 -12.13
CA ALA A 458 5.86 0.36 -11.37
C ALA A 458 5.41 1.66 -12.05
N GLY A 459 6.30 2.29 -12.81
CA GLY A 459 6.04 3.49 -13.60
C GLY A 459 5.54 3.21 -15.02
N GLY A 460 5.35 1.95 -15.38
CA GLY A 460 4.93 1.56 -16.72
C GLY A 460 3.43 1.69 -16.97
N ARG A 461 2.97 1.19 -18.14
CA ARG A 461 1.53 1.14 -18.44
C ARG A 461 0.87 0.09 -17.55
N GLN A 462 -0.05 0.55 -16.72
CA GLN A 462 -0.84 -0.30 -15.83
C GLN A 462 -2.31 -0.19 -16.22
N HIS A 463 -3.08 -1.26 -16.02
CA HIS A 463 -4.47 -1.33 -16.44
C HIS A 463 -5.36 -1.96 -15.38
N PHE A 464 -6.64 -1.60 -15.42
CA PHE A 464 -7.66 -2.14 -14.52
C PHE A 464 -8.87 -2.64 -15.29
N ASP A 465 -9.22 -2.00 -16.40
CA ASP A 465 -10.45 -2.16 -17.17
C ASP A 465 -10.37 -3.32 -18.18
N PHE A 466 -10.16 -4.54 -17.68
CA PHE A 466 -10.20 -5.78 -18.46
C PHE A 466 -11.64 -6.28 -18.67
N ASP A 467 -11.83 -7.45 -19.27
CA ASP A 467 -13.15 -7.96 -19.67
C ASP A 467 -14.17 -8.04 -18.53
N TYR A 468 -13.73 -8.34 -17.31
CA TYR A 468 -14.60 -8.35 -16.12
C TYR A 468 -15.30 -7.01 -15.85
N TRP A 469 -14.79 -5.91 -16.39
CA TRP A 469 -15.26 -4.55 -16.15
C TRP A 469 -16.49 -4.18 -16.99
N THR A 470 -16.77 -4.92 -18.07
CA THR A 470 -17.84 -4.55 -19.04
C THR A 470 -18.65 -5.78 -19.47
N ALA A 471 -19.93 -5.57 -19.81
CA ALA A 471 -20.79 -6.62 -20.38
C ALA A 471 -21.18 -6.32 -21.84
N GLY A 472 -20.40 -5.46 -22.52
CA GLY A 472 -20.71 -4.96 -23.86
C GLY A 472 -21.60 -3.71 -23.87
N GLY A 473 -21.55 -2.96 -24.99
CA GLY A 473 -22.35 -1.75 -25.19
C GLY A 473 -22.12 -0.66 -24.14
N SER A 474 -23.19 -0.17 -23.50
CA SER A 474 -23.09 0.85 -22.45
C SER A 474 -23.04 0.28 -21.02
N CYS A 475 -22.82 -1.03 -20.88
CA CYS A 475 -22.86 -1.72 -19.59
C CYS A 475 -21.48 -1.88 -18.96
N ASP A 476 -21.32 -1.25 -17.81
CA ASP A 476 -20.15 -1.30 -16.92
C ASP A 476 -20.63 -1.34 -15.46
N ILE A 477 -19.69 -1.36 -14.52
CA ILE A 477 -19.96 -1.45 -13.07
C ILE A 477 -20.81 -0.29 -12.52
N PHE A 478 -20.92 0.83 -13.26
CA PHE A 478 -21.66 2.01 -12.83
C PHE A 478 -23.09 2.06 -13.39
N ASN A 479 -23.30 1.54 -14.62
CA ASN A 479 -24.61 1.60 -15.28
C ASN A 479 -25.40 0.30 -15.22
N CYS A 480 -24.71 -0.85 -15.30
CA CYS A 480 -25.33 -2.17 -15.30
C CYS A 480 -24.63 -3.08 -14.26
N PRO A 481 -24.58 -2.67 -12.98
CA PRO A 481 -23.82 -3.39 -11.96
C PRO A 481 -24.24 -4.86 -11.82
N ASP A 482 -25.52 -5.17 -11.97
CA ASP A 482 -26.01 -6.54 -11.85
C ASP A 482 -25.48 -7.47 -12.94
N GLU A 483 -25.26 -6.98 -14.17
CA GLU A 483 -24.66 -7.80 -15.22
C GLU A 483 -23.19 -8.08 -14.92
N ILE A 484 -22.47 -7.08 -14.41
CA ILE A 484 -21.06 -7.21 -14.03
C ILE A 484 -20.89 -8.16 -12.83
N TYR A 485 -21.72 -7.99 -11.79
CA TYR A 485 -21.66 -8.79 -10.56
C TYR A 485 -22.21 -10.21 -10.70
N ASN A 486 -22.88 -10.53 -11.81
CA ASN A 486 -23.34 -11.88 -12.14
C ASN A 486 -22.64 -12.48 -13.37
N SER A 487 -21.57 -11.82 -13.85
CA SER A 487 -20.78 -12.31 -14.98
C SER A 487 -19.98 -13.57 -14.63
N GLU A 488 -19.53 -14.31 -15.64
CA GLU A 488 -18.70 -15.50 -15.47
C GLU A 488 -17.31 -15.21 -14.89
N TYR A 489 -16.86 -13.95 -14.98
CA TYR A 489 -15.59 -13.50 -14.43
C TYR A 489 -15.60 -13.44 -12.89
N VAL A 490 -16.77 -13.49 -12.24
CA VAL A 490 -16.88 -13.37 -10.79
C VAL A 490 -16.25 -14.59 -10.09
N TYR A 491 -15.13 -14.35 -9.41
CA TYR A 491 -14.45 -15.35 -8.60
C TYR A 491 -15.02 -15.44 -7.18
N MET A 492 -15.24 -14.29 -6.56
CA MET A 492 -15.92 -14.16 -5.27
C MET A 492 -17.13 -13.24 -5.46
N GLY A 493 -18.33 -13.80 -5.27
CA GLY A 493 -19.57 -13.05 -5.33
C GLY A 493 -19.60 -11.88 -4.36
N ARG A 494 -20.32 -10.83 -4.75
CA ARG A 494 -20.42 -9.58 -3.99
C ARG A 494 -20.89 -9.85 -2.55
N THR A 495 -20.01 -9.58 -1.58
CA THR A 495 -20.21 -9.92 -0.17
C THR A 495 -20.07 -8.68 0.72
N PHE A 496 -21.00 -8.48 1.66
CA PHE A 496 -20.97 -7.35 2.58
C PHE A 496 -20.18 -7.67 3.85
N PHE A 497 -19.34 -6.73 4.25
CA PHE A 497 -18.58 -6.75 5.48
C PHE A 497 -18.95 -5.54 6.34
N SER A 498 -19.50 -5.80 7.53
CA SER A 498 -19.88 -4.73 8.45
C SER A 498 -18.66 -3.99 9.01
N ARG A 499 -18.80 -2.70 9.28
CA ARG A 499 -17.81 -1.84 9.95
C ARG A 499 -17.31 -2.39 11.28
N GLY A 500 -18.18 -3.06 12.04
CA GLY A 500 -17.84 -3.49 13.40
C GLY A 500 -17.56 -2.30 14.33
N ASN A 501 -16.84 -2.58 15.43
CA ASN A 501 -16.54 -1.61 16.50
C ASN A 501 -15.04 -1.29 16.66
N SER A 502 -14.18 -1.90 15.84
CA SER A 502 -12.73 -1.72 15.89
C SER A 502 -12.22 -1.28 14.52
N PRO A 503 -11.08 -0.58 14.46
CA PRO A 503 -10.45 -0.25 13.19
C PRO A 503 -10.10 -1.52 12.40
N GLN A 504 -10.16 -1.44 11.07
CA GLN A 504 -9.98 -2.58 10.18
C GLN A 504 -8.80 -2.38 9.23
N VAL A 505 -8.08 -3.46 8.97
CA VAL A 505 -7.09 -3.53 7.89
C VAL A 505 -7.54 -4.56 6.87
N ILE A 506 -7.62 -4.12 5.61
CA ILE A 506 -8.03 -4.90 4.44
C ILE A 506 -6.77 -5.16 3.61
N TYR A 507 -6.31 -6.41 3.60
CA TYR A 507 -5.13 -6.82 2.88
C TYR A 507 -5.52 -7.52 1.58
N ILE A 508 -5.01 -7.03 0.46
CA ILE A 508 -5.15 -7.62 -0.87
C ILE A 508 -3.83 -8.30 -1.19
N LYS A 509 -3.80 -9.63 -1.00
CA LYS A 509 -2.60 -10.44 -1.20
C LYS A 509 -2.50 -10.87 -2.65
N GLY A 510 -1.44 -10.47 -3.32
CA GLY A 510 -1.11 -10.93 -4.68
C GLY A 510 -2.02 -10.38 -5.78
N GLY A 511 -2.56 -9.16 -5.63
CA GLY A 511 -3.45 -8.57 -6.61
C GLY A 511 -3.67 -7.07 -6.44
N GLN A 512 -4.27 -6.47 -7.47
CA GLN A 512 -4.68 -5.07 -7.50
C GLN A 512 -6.06 -4.87 -6.84
N VAL A 513 -6.40 -3.62 -6.53
CA VAL A 513 -7.68 -3.28 -5.92
C VAL A 513 -8.33 -2.04 -6.51
N LEU A 514 -9.65 -2.09 -6.68
CA LEU A 514 -10.50 -0.98 -7.09
C LEU A 514 -11.23 -0.43 -5.85
N VAL A 515 -11.27 0.89 -5.69
CA VAL A 515 -11.83 1.53 -4.50
C VAL A 515 -12.78 2.66 -4.88
N ARG A 516 -13.94 2.69 -4.21
CA ARG A 516 -14.96 3.76 -4.32
C ARG A 516 -15.91 3.80 -3.13
N GLY A 517 -16.66 4.89 -3.01
CA GLY A 517 -17.88 4.99 -2.21
C GLY A 517 -17.72 5.83 -0.94
N THR A 518 -18.62 5.60 0.01
CA THR A 518 -18.70 6.40 1.25
C THR A 518 -18.15 5.62 2.43
N VAL A 519 -17.04 6.08 2.99
CA VAL A 519 -16.33 5.45 4.09
C VAL A 519 -17.04 5.74 5.41
N ASP A 520 -17.63 4.69 6.00
CA ASP A 520 -18.11 4.68 7.38
C ASP A 520 -17.21 3.79 8.25
N GLY A 521 -16.16 4.37 8.83
CA GLY A 521 -15.30 3.71 9.82
C GLY A 521 -13.83 4.03 9.64
N GLN A 522 -12.97 3.28 10.32
CA GLN A 522 -11.52 3.42 10.23
C GLN A 522 -10.95 2.21 9.49
N TYR A 523 -10.38 2.46 8.31
CA TYR A 523 -9.90 1.43 7.40
C TYR A 523 -8.50 1.74 6.90
N THR A 524 -7.69 0.70 6.71
CA THR A 524 -6.49 0.76 5.89
C THR A 524 -6.56 -0.35 4.84
N ILE A 525 -6.40 0.01 3.57
CA ILE A 525 -6.24 -0.94 2.47
C ILE A 525 -4.74 -1.07 2.19
N VAL A 526 -4.24 -2.30 2.14
CA VAL A 526 -2.83 -2.59 1.85
C VAL A 526 -2.72 -3.67 0.77
N THR A 527 -1.82 -3.46 -0.20
CA THR A 527 -1.49 -4.43 -1.25
C THR A 527 -0.07 -4.98 -1.06
N ASP A 528 0.25 -6.08 -1.76
CA ASP A 528 1.64 -6.48 -1.99
C ASP A 528 2.33 -5.57 -3.00
N ASP A 529 3.66 -5.57 -3.02
CA ASP A 529 4.47 -4.73 -3.92
C ASP A 529 4.11 -5.01 -5.39
N TYR A 530 4.28 -6.26 -5.79
CA TYR A 530 3.91 -6.79 -7.11
C TYR A 530 3.58 -8.27 -7.03
N THR A 531 3.06 -8.80 -8.12
CA THR A 531 2.76 -10.22 -8.31
C THR A 531 3.32 -10.66 -9.65
N GLU A 532 4.12 -11.72 -9.62
CA GLU A 532 4.64 -12.34 -10.84
C GLU A 532 3.62 -13.32 -11.41
N TYR A 533 3.55 -13.41 -12.73
CA TYR A 533 2.69 -14.36 -13.44
C TYR A 533 3.35 -14.80 -14.74
N ARG A 534 3.01 -16.01 -15.20
CA ARG A 534 3.36 -16.50 -16.53
C ARG A 534 2.46 -15.83 -17.56
N ARG A 535 3.05 -15.24 -18.59
CA ARG A 535 2.29 -14.70 -19.72
C ARG A 535 1.43 -15.79 -20.36
N HIS A 536 0.25 -15.40 -20.82
CA HIS A 536 -0.77 -16.37 -21.24
C HIS A 536 -0.56 -16.87 -22.68
N ASP A 537 0.16 -16.10 -23.50
CA ASP A 537 0.63 -16.50 -24.83
C ASP A 537 1.90 -17.36 -24.77
N ASP A 538 2.84 -17.04 -23.86
CA ASP A 538 4.05 -17.82 -23.64
C ASP A 538 4.32 -18.02 -22.14
N ASN A 539 4.09 -19.24 -21.66
CA ASN A 539 4.27 -19.62 -20.26
C ASN A 539 5.75 -19.64 -19.81
N SER A 540 6.72 -19.50 -20.72
CA SER A 540 8.14 -19.37 -20.40
C SER A 540 8.54 -17.96 -19.97
N ILE A 541 7.72 -16.96 -20.32
CA ILE A 541 7.94 -15.55 -19.96
C ILE A 541 7.22 -15.24 -18.66
N ILE A 542 7.97 -14.70 -17.69
CA ILE A 542 7.43 -14.19 -16.43
C ILE A 542 7.34 -12.68 -16.49
N ASP A 543 6.17 -12.14 -16.16
CA ASP A 543 5.94 -10.69 -16.06
C ASP A 543 5.34 -10.32 -14.70
N ARG A 544 5.20 -9.02 -14.43
CA ARG A 544 4.80 -8.45 -13.16
C ARG A 544 3.59 -7.54 -13.29
N VAL A 545 2.69 -7.70 -12.33
CA VAL A 545 1.62 -6.73 -12.06
C VAL A 545 1.87 -6.11 -10.71
N TRP A 546 1.93 -4.79 -10.68
CA TRP A 546 2.14 -4.05 -9.44
C TRP A 546 0.85 -4.00 -8.62
N GLY A 547 0.96 -4.06 -7.30
CA GLY A 547 -0.18 -3.95 -6.39
C GLY A 547 -0.71 -2.53 -6.31
N ASN A 548 -1.30 -2.04 -7.40
CA ASN A 548 -1.88 -0.71 -7.50
C ASN A 548 -3.24 -0.64 -6.80
N ILE A 549 -3.55 0.55 -6.28
CA ILE A 549 -4.88 0.92 -5.79
C ILE A 549 -5.50 1.87 -6.82
N TRP A 550 -6.61 1.45 -7.43
CA TRP A 550 -7.33 2.21 -8.43
C TRP A 550 -8.53 2.92 -7.81
N LEU A 551 -8.55 4.25 -7.85
CA LEU A 551 -9.71 5.05 -7.47
C LEU A 551 -10.63 5.18 -8.66
N ILE A 552 -11.76 4.48 -8.63
CA ILE A 552 -12.68 4.36 -9.76
C ILE A 552 -13.88 5.33 -9.70
N ASP A 553 -14.09 5.96 -8.54
CA ASP A 553 -15.11 6.97 -8.26
C ASP A 553 -14.69 7.74 -6.99
N ASP A 554 -15.50 8.72 -6.55
CA ASP A 554 -15.33 9.42 -5.29
C ASP A 554 -15.13 8.45 -4.11
N VAL A 555 -14.21 8.79 -3.22
CA VAL A 555 -13.98 8.11 -1.94
C VAL A 555 -14.05 9.15 -0.84
N ILE A 556 -15.19 9.24 -0.16
CA ILE A 556 -15.46 10.30 0.81
C ILE A 556 -15.87 9.76 2.17
N TYR A 557 -15.57 10.49 3.25
CA TYR A 557 -16.08 10.15 4.57
C TYR A 557 -17.58 10.40 4.66
N GLN A 558 -18.28 9.59 5.46
CA GLN A 558 -19.74 9.67 5.62
C GLN A 558 -20.22 11.05 6.07
N ASP A 559 -19.42 11.77 6.86
CA ASP A 559 -19.74 13.09 7.41
C ASP A 559 -19.08 14.25 6.64
N SER A 560 -18.36 13.97 5.56
CA SER A 560 -17.80 15.01 4.70
C SER A 560 -18.90 15.87 4.06
N PHE A 561 -18.57 17.14 3.81
CA PHE A 561 -19.42 18.02 3.01
C PHE A 561 -19.52 17.53 1.57
N SER A 562 -20.54 18.01 0.83
CA SER A 562 -20.79 17.58 -0.56
C SER A 562 -19.64 17.86 -1.54
N ASN A 563 -18.76 18.80 -1.21
CA ASN A 563 -17.53 19.12 -1.95
C ASN A 563 -16.32 18.24 -1.55
N GLY A 564 -16.50 17.27 -0.65
CA GLY A 564 -15.44 16.39 -0.15
C GLY A 564 -14.68 16.94 1.06
N GLN A 565 -15.00 18.14 1.53
CA GLN A 565 -14.33 18.72 2.70
C GLN A 565 -14.62 17.91 3.97
N VAL A 566 -13.56 17.58 4.71
CA VAL A 566 -13.65 16.90 6.00
C VAL A 566 -14.08 17.85 7.12
N ILE A 567 -14.72 17.31 8.15
CA ILE A 567 -14.96 18.05 9.39
C ILE A 567 -13.64 18.13 10.17
N HIS A 568 -13.05 19.31 10.24
CA HIS A 568 -11.80 19.53 10.99
C HIS A 568 -11.96 19.27 12.50
N PRO A 569 -10.86 18.92 13.21
CA PRO A 569 -10.87 18.69 14.65
C PRO A 569 -11.48 19.82 15.49
N GLN A 570 -11.23 21.09 15.13
CA GLN A 570 -11.81 22.23 15.86
C GLN A 570 -13.35 22.32 15.78
N ASN A 571 -13.95 21.66 14.79
CA ASN A 571 -15.39 21.64 14.55
C ASN A 571 -16.06 20.33 15.00
N GLY A 572 -15.36 19.52 15.81
CA GLY A 572 -15.83 18.21 16.29
C GLY A 572 -15.11 17.01 15.69
N GLY A 573 -14.35 17.21 14.59
CA GLY A 573 -13.60 16.17 13.89
C GLY A 573 -14.48 15.11 13.22
N THR A 574 -13.85 14.18 12.51
CA THR A 574 -14.49 12.98 11.96
C THR A 574 -14.12 11.73 12.77
N ASN A 575 -14.95 10.68 12.67
CA ASN A 575 -14.66 9.34 13.16
C ASN A 575 -14.28 8.36 12.04
N HIS A 576 -14.27 8.84 10.80
CA HIS A 576 -13.99 8.04 9.63
C HIS A 576 -12.60 8.38 9.10
N VAL A 577 -11.81 7.35 8.79
CA VAL A 577 -10.44 7.49 8.30
C VAL A 577 -10.16 6.39 7.31
N LEU A 578 -9.54 6.74 6.18
CA LEU A 578 -9.06 5.78 5.19
C LEU A 578 -7.56 5.95 4.96
N GLY A 579 -6.82 4.85 5.08
CA GLY A 579 -5.44 4.72 4.64
C GLY A 579 -5.35 3.85 3.39
N LEU A 580 -4.57 4.28 2.40
CA LEU A 580 -4.27 3.54 1.18
C LEU A 580 -2.77 3.31 1.11
N ILE A 581 -2.34 2.05 1.28
CA ILE A 581 -0.94 1.63 1.22
C ILE A 581 -0.77 0.76 -0.03
N ALA A 582 -0.31 1.36 -1.13
CA ALA A 582 -0.08 0.68 -2.39
C ALA A 582 1.36 0.20 -2.53
N GLY A 583 1.53 -1.06 -2.88
CA GLY A 583 2.78 -1.65 -3.35
C GLY A 583 3.36 -0.94 -4.56
N GLY A 584 2.51 -0.67 -5.55
CA GLY A 584 2.83 0.15 -6.72
C GLY A 584 2.39 1.60 -6.55
N SER A 585 1.46 2.02 -7.41
CA SER A 585 0.90 3.38 -7.45
C SER A 585 -0.53 3.43 -6.90
N VAL A 586 -0.95 4.62 -6.45
CA VAL A 586 -2.36 4.94 -6.30
C VAL A 586 -2.79 5.73 -7.53
N ILE A 587 -3.72 5.17 -8.31
CA ILE A 587 -4.04 5.66 -9.65
C ILE A 587 -5.50 6.13 -9.69
N ILE A 588 -5.72 7.37 -10.10
CA ILE A 588 -7.06 7.86 -10.43
C ILE A 588 -7.44 7.27 -11.79
N ALA A 589 -8.35 6.30 -11.78
CA ALA A 589 -8.76 5.58 -12.98
C ALA A 589 -9.54 6.50 -13.95
N ASN A 590 -9.40 6.25 -15.25
CA ASN A 590 -10.16 6.94 -16.28
C ASN A 590 -11.58 6.36 -16.39
N THR A 591 -12.45 6.73 -15.47
CA THR A 591 -13.84 6.29 -15.41
C THR A 591 -14.81 7.44 -15.68
N ARG A 592 -16.06 7.12 -16.05
CA ARG A 592 -17.10 8.13 -16.28
C ARG A 592 -17.36 9.02 -15.05
N PRO A 593 -17.47 8.49 -13.81
CA PRO A 593 -17.60 9.32 -12.62
C PRO A 593 -16.42 10.25 -12.39
N ASN A 594 -15.21 9.81 -12.74
CA ASN A 594 -13.98 10.62 -12.64
C ASN A 594 -13.79 11.59 -13.83
N GLY A 595 -14.81 11.82 -14.66
CA GLY A 595 -14.74 12.82 -15.74
C GLY A 595 -13.99 12.36 -16.99
N ALA A 596 -13.99 11.06 -17.28
CA ALA A 596 -13.48 10.54 -18.55
C ALA A 596 -14.00 11.29 -19.79
N ARG A 597 -13.20 11.25 -20.87
CA ARG A 597 -13.46 11.95 -22.14
C ARG A 597 -13.50 13.48 -21.99
N GLY A 598 -12.49 14.06 -21.35
CA GLY A 598 -12.39 15.51 -21.17
C GLY A 598 -13.58 16.12 -20.41
N GLY A 599 -14.09 15.42 -19.39
CA GLY A 599 -15.18 15.90 -18.55
C GLY A 599 -16.58 15.78 -19.17
N GLN A 600 -16.77 14.96 -20.22
CA GLN A 600 -18.06 14.85 -20.91
C GLN A 600 -19.18 14.26 -20.03
N TYR A 601 -18.86 13.36 -19.10
CA TYR A 601 -19.85 12.64 -18.30
C TYR A 601 -20.04 13.22 -16.89
N SER A 602 -18.93 13.54 -16.26
CA SER A 602 -18.82 14.10 -14.92
C SER A 602 -17.60 15.00 -14.93
N SER A 603 -17.28 15.59 -13.80
CA SER A 603 -16.01 16.26 -13.62
C SER A 603 -15.53 16.05 -12.20
N HIS A 604 -14.20 16.09 -12.05
CA HIS A 604 -13.52 16.03 -10.76
C HIS A 604 -13.56 14.64 -10.11
N ILE A 605 -12.78 14.49 -9.05
CA ILE A 605 -12.84 13.38 -8.10
C ILE A 605 -12.58 13.94 -6.70
N LYS A 606 -13.28 13.42 -5.71
CA LYS A 606 -13.13 13.78 -4.30
C LYS A 606 -12.54 12.60 -3.52
N ILE A 607 -11.51 12.89 -2.74
CA ILE A 607 -10.73 11.87 -2.05
C ILE A 607 -10.51 12.30 -0.60
N ASN A 608 -11.05 11.53 0.33
CA ASN A 608 -10.74 11.59 1.76
C ASN A 608 -9.89 10.37 2.13
N ALA A 609 -8.57 10.50 2.10
CA ALA A 609 -7.65 9.41 2.42
C ALA A 609 -6.22 9.88 2.70
N ALA A 610 -5.50 9.14 3.56
CA ALA A 610 -4.05 9.16 3.59
C ALA A 610 -3.50 8.15 2.57
N ILE A 611 -2.64 8.61 1.67
CA ILE A 611 -2.14 7.85 0.52
C ILE A 611 -0.65 7.59 0.71
N LEU A 612 -0.23 6.34 0.51
CA LEU A 612 1.16 5.91 0.48
C LEU A 612 1.39 4.98 -0.71
N ALA A 613 2.22 5.42 -1.67
CA ALA A 613 2.66 4.62 -2.82
C ALA A 613 4.14 4.23 -2.65
N MET A 614 4.41 2.97 -2.31
CA MET A 614 5.74 2.50 -1.87
C MET A 614 6.79 2.50 -2.97
N ASN A 615 6.43 2.02 -4.16
CA ASN A 615 7.34 1.98 -5.33
C ASN A 615 6.86 2.88 -6.48
N GLY A 616 5.63 3.40 -6.37
CA GLY A 616 4.96 4.18 -7.39
C GLY A 616 4.77 5.65 -7.03
N GLY A 617 3.71 6.24 -7.58
CA GLY A 617 3.27 7.59 -7.26
C GLY A 617 1.76 7.69 -7.10
N PHE A 618 1.29 8.83 -6.61
CA PHE A 618 -0.12 9.20 -6.77
C PHE A 618 -0.28 9.85 -8.15
N ILE A 619 -0.97 9.18 -9.07
CA ILE A 619 -0.93 9.49 -10.52
C ILE A 619 -2.32 9.43 -11.17
N SER A 620 -2.54 10.24 -12.20
CA SER A 620 -3.73 10.13 -13.05
C SER A 620 -3.52 9.10 -14.16
N HIS A 621 -4.57 8.35 -14.52
CA HIS A 621 -4.54 7.41 -15.65
C HIS A 621 -4.61 8.16 -16.99
N TYR A 622 -3.58 8.96 -17.32
CA TYR A 622 -3.54 9.83 -18.51
C TYR A 622 -3.19 9.08 -19.81
N TRP A 623 -2.61 7.88 -19.75
CA TRP A 623 -2.28 7.12 -20.96
C TRP A 623 -3.51 6.54 -21.65
N GLN A 624 -4.59 6.29 -20.91
CA GLN A 624 -5.90 6.01 -21.46
C GLN A 624 -6.65 7.33 -21.71
N ASN A 625 -6.34 8.03 -22.80
CA ASN A 625 -6.92 9.33 -23.14
C ASN A 625 -7.75 9.30 -24.43
N THR A 626 -8.51 10.37 -24.68
CA THR A 626 -9.37 10.51 -25.88
C THR A 626 -8.94 11.58 -26.86
N LEU A 627 -7.65 11.92 -26.89
CA LEU A 627 -7.12 12.90 -27.82
C LEU A 627 -7.13 12.38 -29.27
N PHE A 628 -7.28 13.27 -30.25
CA PHE A 628 -7.10 12.90 -31.66
C PHE A 628 -5.67 12.50 -31.99
N ASP A 629 -4.70 13.26 -31.49
CA ASP A 629 -3.27 12.98 -31.56
C ASP A 629 -2.79 12.50 -30.16
N TYR A 630 -1.76 11.66 -30.06
CA TYR A 630 -1.17 11.23 -28.78
C TYR A 630 -1.99 10.20 -27.96
N HIS A 631 -2.95 9.51 -28.58
CA HIS A 631 -3.75 8.47 -27.91
C HIS A 631 -3.15 7.06 -28.08
N ASN A 632 -2.31 6.83 -29.07
CA ASN A 632 -1.84 5.51 -29.46
C ASN A 632 -0.43 5.22 -28.93
N TYR A 633 -0.07 3.94 -28.82
CA TYR A 633 1.28 3.53 -28.42
C TYR A 633 2.34 3.93 -29.47
N ASN A 634 1.97 3.97 -30.75
CA ASN A 634 2.87 4.26 -31.87
C ASN A 634 2.46 5.51 -32.66
N ASP A 635 2.31 6.65 -31.98
CA ASP A 635 2.06 7.93 -32.65
C ASP A 635 3.28 8.50 -33.40
N GLY A 636 4.32 7.69 -33.64
CA GLY A 636 5.40 8.01 -34.59
C GLY A 636 6.40 9.07 -34.10
N TRP A 637 6.49 9.34 -32.80
CA TRP A 637 7.45 10.29 -32.24
C TRP A 637 8.74 9.58 -31.78
N PRO A 638 9.86 9.71 -32.51
CA PRO A 638 11.09 8.94 -32.24
C PRO A 638 11.78 9.27 -30.90
N ASN A 639 11.31 10.29 -30.17
CA ASN A 639 11.93 10.78 -28.95
C ASN A 639 11.11 10.51 -27.67
N TYR A 640 9.92 9.92 -27.78
CA TYR A 640 9.09 9.61 -26.60
C TYR A 640 8.68 8.13 -26.63
N PRO A 641 8.85 7.39 -25.51
CA PRO A 641 8.31 6.04 -25.39
C PRO A 641 6.78 6.08 -25.50
N ALA A 642 6.13 4.94 -25.79
CA ALA A 642 4.68 4.83 -25.95
C ALA A 642 3.91 5.55 -24.81
N ILE A 643 3.26 6.67 -25.16
CA ILE A 643 2.66 7.62 -24.20
C ILE A 643 1.18 7.35 -23.94
N GLY A 644 0.47 6.76 -24.91
CA GLY A 644 -0.92 6.34 -24.83
C GLY A 644 -1.07 4.83 -25.01
N ASP A 645 -2.24 4.31 -24.64
CA ASP A 645 -2.56 2.88 -24.76
C ASP A 645 -3.57 2.56 -25.87
N GLY A 646 -4.09 3.56 -26.58
CA GLY A 646 -5.10 3.38 -27.64
C GLY A 646 -6.49 2.96 -27.14
N ARG A 647 -6.74 2.91 -25.83
CA ARG A 647 -7.98 2.34 -25.26
C ARG A 647 -9.00 3.39 -24.85
N GLY A 648 -8.56 4.64 -24.64
CA GLY A 648 -9.46 5.70 -24.17
C GLY A 648 -10.65 5.95 -25.11
N GLY A 649 -10.46 5.77 -26.43
CA GLY A 649 -11.55 5.91 -27.40
C GLY A 649 -12.59 4.78 -27.38
N HIS A 650 -12.23 3.63 -26.80
CA HIS A 650 -13.07 2.44 -26.71
C HIS A 650 -13.62 2.18 -25.30
N ARG A 651 -13.14 2.92 -24.30
CA ARG A 651 -13.61 2.87 -22.92
C ARG A 651 -14.55 4.03 -22.63
N ASN A 652 -15.19 3.98 -21.45
CA ASN A 652 -16.18 4.97 -21.02
C ASN A 652 -17.36 5.05 -22.00
N HIS A 653 -18.16 3.97 -21.99
CA HIS A 653 -18.92 3.37 -23.09
C HIS A 653 -18.07 2.45 -23.95
N TYR A 654 -18.22 1.15 -23.67
CA TYR A 654 -17.45 0.08 -24.28
C TYR A 654 -17.68 0.06 -25.80
N ARG A 655 -16.59 -0.05 -26.55
CA ARG A 655 -16.59 -0.28 -27.99
C ARG A 655 -15.64 -1.43 -28.32
N PRO A 656 -16.14 -2.51 -28.94
CA PRO A 656 -15.29 -3.63 -29.34
C PRO A 656 -14.24 -3.20 -30.37
N ASP A 657 -13.20 -4.01 -30.51
CA ASP A 657 -12.05 -3.75 -31.38
C ASP A 657 -12.40 -3.75 -32.89
N ASP A 658 -13.49 -4.42 -33.27
CA ASP A 658 -14.03 -4.41 -34.64
C ASP A 658 -14.64 -3.05 -35.04
N GLN A 659 -14.78 -2.13 -34.09
CA GLN A 659 -15.25 -0.76 -34.30
C GLN A 659 -14.14 0.25 -34.03
N SER A 660 -14.08 1.32 -34.81
CA SER A 660 -13.17 2.42 -34.52
C SER A 660 -13.49 3.09 -33.18
N GLY A 661 -12.45 3.31 -32.37
CA GLY A 661 -12.52 4.13 -31.16
C GLY A 661 -12.99 5.55 -31.45
N ILE A 662 -13.66 6.15 -30.47
CA ILE A 662 -14.09 7.55 -30.52
C ILE A 662 -13.05 8.41 -29.81
N TYR A 663 -12.27 9.15 -30.58
CA TYR A 663 -11.32 10.15 -30.11
C TYR A 663 -11.90 11.52 -30.46
N THR A 664 -12.21 12.33 -29.45
CA THR A 664 -13.07 13.52 -29.61
C THR A 664 -12.42 14.81 -29.17
N GLY A 665 -11.29 14.74 -28.47
CA GLY A 665 -10.67 15.89 -27.81
C GLY A 665 -9.42 16.40 -28.51
N ASN A 666 -9.23 17.72 -28.50
CA ASN A 666 -7.90 18.33 -28.64
C ASN A 666 -7.25 18.56 -27.27
N ASP A 667 -7.95 18.17 -26.19
CA ASP A 667 -7.52 18.07 -24.80
C ASP A 667 -8.35 16.96 -24.10
N ASP A 668 -7.92 16.50 -22.93
CA ASP A 668 -8.63 15.51 -22.09
C ASP A 668 -8.46 15.91 -20.62
N ILE A 669 -8.89 17.13 -20.29
CA ILE A 669 -8.97 17.58 -18.90
C ILE A 669 -10.29 17.09 -18.28
N ARG A 670 -10.15 16.34 -17.19
CA ARG A 670 -11.23 15.59 -16.54
C ARG A 670 -11.78 16.30 -15.29
N GLY A 671 -11.25 17.50 -15.00
CA GLY A 671 -11.64 18.34 -13.88
C GLY A 671 -10.51 18.53 -12.88
N THR A 672 -10.83 18.40 -11.59
CA THR A 672 -9.95 18.75 -10.46
C THR A 672 -9.95 17.62 -9.46
N VAL A 673 -8.80 17.29 -8.89
CA VAL A 673 -8.71 16.37 -7.76
C VAL A 673 -8.89 17.18 -6.48
N TYR A 674 -10.00 16.98 -5.79
CA TYR A 674 -10.25 17.52 -4.45
C TYR A 674 -9.79 16.50 -3.41
N LEU A 675 -8.56 16.63 -2.95
CA LEU A 675 -7.99 15.74 -1.95
C LEU A 675 -8.02 16.43 -0.57
N TRP A 676 -8.59 15.75 0.41
CA TRP A 676 -8.50 16.09 1.83
C TRP A 676 -7.83 14.91 2.53
N GLY A 677 -6.52 15.01 2.79
CA GLY A 677 -5.77 13.83 3.18
C GLY A 677 -4.27 14.05 3.26
N SER A 678 -3.52 13.02 2.85
CA SER A 678 -2.05 12.99 2.84
C SER A 678 -1.59 12.27 1.58
N ILE A 679 -0.49 12.72 0.97
CA ILE A 679 0.12 12.08 -0.20
C ILE A 679 1.58 11.76 0.12
N VAL A 680 1.92 10.48 0.09
CA VAL A 680 3.27 9.97 0.33
C VAL A 680 3.62 9.06 -0.85
N GLN A 681 4.74 9.32 -1.51
CA GLN A 681 5.10 8.61 -2.75
C GLN A 681 6.60 8.42 -2.92
N PHE A 682 6.98 7.39 -3.67
CA PHE A 682 8.37 7.19 -4.09
C PHE A 682 8.81 8.28 -5.06
N ARG A 683 8.02 8.45 -6.12
CA ARG A 683 8.25 9.43 -7.20
C ARG A 683 6.99 10.23 -7.46
N ARG A 684 7.13 11.46 -7.94
CA ARG A 684 6.01 12.37 -8.18
C ARG A 684 5.16 11.87 -9.36
N GLY A 685 3.92 11.46 -9.09
CA GLY A 685 2.99 11.11 -10.14
C GLY A 685 2.41 12.33 -10.86
N TYR A 686 2.26 12.22 -12.19
CA TYR A 686 1.61 13.27 -12.98
C TYR A 686 0.08 13.26 -12.78
N MET A 687 -0.45 14.37 -12.28
CA MET A 687 -1.89 14.64 -12.34
C MET A 687 -2.33 15.24 -13.67
N LYS A 688 -1.47 16.03 -14.30
CA LYS A 688 -1.74 16.69 -15.58
C LYS A 688 -0.50 16.60 -16.47
N ARG A 689 -0.71 16.26 -17.74
CA ARG A 689 0.28 16.32 -18.81
C ARG A 689 -0.14 17.37 -19.82
N ASN A 690 0.72 18.32 -20.16
CA ASN A 690 0.40 19.42 -21.07
C ASN A 690 1.64 19.89 -21.85
N TYR A 691 1.45 20.90 -22.72
CA TYR A 691 2.53 21.55 -23.45
C TYR A 691 3.43 22.43 -22.55
N PRO A 692 4.78 22.37 -22.68
CA PRO A 692 5.56 21.42 -23.46
C PRO A 692 5.69 20.06 -22.77
N GLY A 693 5.42 18.98 -23.51
CA GLY A 693 5.44 17.61 -23.01
C GLY A 693 5.12 16.65 -24.14
N PRO A 694 5.07 15.34 -23.88
CA PRO A 694 4.73 14.38 -24.93
C PRO A 694 3.26 14.51 -25.36
N TYR A 695 2.42 15.02 -24.46
CA TYR A 695 1.09 15.52 -24.75
C TYR A 695 1.16 17.00 -25.10
N ASN A 696 1.42 17.30 -26.37
CA ASN A 696 1.55 18.66 -26.87
C ASN A 696 0.17 19.30 -27.12
N VAL A 697 -0.64 19.35 -26.07
CA VAL A 697 -2.00 19.91 -26.08
C VAL A 697 -2.21 20.84 -24.89
N SER A 698 -3.17 21.74 -25.01
CA SER A 698 -3.57 22.69 -23.98
C SER A 698 -5.10 22.68 -23.88
N PRO A 699 -5.69 22.60 -22.67
CA PRO A 699 -5.06 22.65 -21.34
C PRO A 699 -4.26 21.40 -20.91
N GLY A 700 -4.46 20.24 -21.53
CA GLY A 700 -3.69 19.03 -21.24
C GLY A 700 -4.52 17.74 -21.18
N VAL A 701 -3.96 16.70 -20.54
CA VAL A 701 -4.61 15.43 -20.19
C VAL A 701 -4.50 15.23 -18.68
N GLY A 702 -5.59 14.87 -18.01
CA GLY A 702 -5.62 14.59 -16.57
C GLY A 702 -6.45 15.62 -15.78
N TYR A 703 -5.92 16.10 -14.66
CA TYR A 703 -6.67 16.92 -13.69
C TYR A 703 -5.86 18.09 -13.15
N ASP A 704 -6.55 19.18 -12.84
CA ASP A 704 -6.05 20.19 -11.93
C ASP A 704 -6.03 19.66 -10.48
N LYS A 705 -5.27 20.31 -9.59
CA LYS A 705 -5.09 19.86 -8.21
C LYS A 705 -5.75 20.85 -7.26
N ASN A 706 -6.40 20.34 -6.23
CA ASN A 706 -6.85 21.11 -5.08
C ASN A 706 -6.66 20.24 -3.82
N TYR A 707 -5.56 20.49 -3.13
CA TYR A 707 -4.93 19.57 -2.19
C TYR A 707 -4.93 20.20 -0.78
N HIS A 708 -5.75 19.61 0.09
CA HIS A 708 -5.92 20.02 1.47
C HIS A 708 -5.47 18.92 2.45
N TYR A 709 -4.84 19.31 3.56
CA TYR A 709 -4.50 18.36 4.61
C TYR A 709 -5.69 18.01 5.50
N ASP A 710 -5.89 16.72 5.74
CA ASP A 710 -6.84 16.28 6.76
C ASP A 710 -6.20 16.34 8.15
N TRP A 711 -6.45 17.45 8.85
CA TRP A 711 -5.98 17.67 10.22
C TRP A 711 -6.44 16.61 11.24
N ASN A 712 -7.45 15.79 10.93
CA ASN A 712 -7.84 14.66 11.78
C ASN A 712 -6.76 13.58 11.84
N LEU A 713 -5.93 13.43 10.80
CA LEU A 713 -4.88 12.41 10.72
C LEU A 713 -3.85 12.54 11.85
N ARG A 714 -3.61 13.75 12.36
CA ARG A 714 -2.73 14.01 13.51
C ARG A 714 -3.25 13.42 14.84
N LEU A 715 -4.56 13.23 14.94
CA LEU A 715 -5.23 12.73 16.14
C LEU A 715 -5.67 11.27 15.99
N LYS A 716 -6.10 10.91 14.78
CA LYS A 716 -6.62 9.59 14.40
C LYS A 716 -5.97 9.18 13.09
N PRO A 717 -4.72 8.68 13.12
CA PRO A 717 -4.08 8.16 11.92
C PRO A 717 -4.81 6.92 11.41
N PRO A 718 -4.65 6.56 10.12
CA PRO A 718 -5.22 5.32 9.62
C PRO A 718 -4.69 4.10 10.38
N PRO A 719 -5.50 3.03 10.51
CA PRO A 719 -5.10 1.83 11.24
C PRO A 719 -3.79 1.25 10.74
N TYR A 720 -2.78 1.15 11.61
CA TYR A 720 -1.46 0.61 11.29
C TYR A 720 -0.76 1.30 10.09
N PHE A 721 -1.01 2.59 9.87
CA PHE A 721 -0.28 3.36 8.87
C PHE A 721 1.22 3.46 9.24
N PRO A 722 2.15 3.46 8.27
CA PRO A 722 3.58 3.33 8.57
C PRO A 722 4.16 4.51 9.36
N ASP A 723 4.99 4.18 10.35
CA ASP A 723 5.73 5.14 11.18
C ASP A 723 6.96 5.68 10.42
N LEU A 724 7.35 6.93 10.73
CA LEU A 724 8.55 7.57 10.20
C LEU A 724 9.81 6.98 10.83
N GLN A 725 10.86 6.86 10.03
CA GLN A 725 12.16 6.40 10.49
C GLN A 725 13.28 7.34 10.05
N SER A 726 14.22 7.58 10.97
CA SER A 726 15.46 8.30 10.67
C SER A 726 16.46 7.42 9.92
N THR A 727 17.49 8.00 9.34
CA THR A 727 18.61 7.31 8.67
C THR A 727 19.35 6.27 9.52
N ASN A 728 19.12 6.25 10.85
CA ASN A 728 19.66 5.24 11.77
C ASN A 728 18.67 4.09 12.07
N ASN A 729 17.61 3.95 11.25
CA ASN A 729 16.53 2.97 11.38
C ASN A 729 15.79 3.04 12.74
N THR A 730 15.71 4.25 13.29
CA THR A 730 14.94 4.51 14.51
C THR A 730 13.63 5.18 14.21
N VAL A 731 12.60 4.80 14.96
CA VAL A 731 11.28 5.43 14.87
C VAL A 731 11.39 6.89 15.33
N ILE A 732 10.87 7.82 14.55
CA ILE A 732 10.81 9.23 14.93
C ILE A 732 9.66 9.42 15.92
N LEU A 733 9.99 9.83 17.14
CA LEU A 733 9.05 9.97 18.25
C LEU A 733 8.75 11.45 18.52
N LYS A 734 7.48 11.77 18.75
CA LYS A 734 7.02 13.07 19.22
C LYS A 734 6.56 12.99 20.67
N MET A 735 6.96 13.96 21.48
CA MET A 735 6.55 14.04 22.88
C MET A 735 5.03 14.21 22.99
N ALA A 736 4.39 13.34 23.78
CA ALA A 736 2.96 13.35 24.07
C ALA A 736 2.67 13.91 25.46
N SER A 737 3.43 13.49 26.48
CA SER A 737 3.29 13.96 27.85
C SER A 737 4.63 14.00 28.56
N TYR A 738 4.73 14.87 29.57
CA TYR A 738 5.86 14.96 30.48
C TYR A 738 5.37 15.35 31.87
N GLY A 739 5.91 14.73 32.93
CA GLY A 739 5.59 15.14 34.29
C GLY A 739 6.27 14.33 35.39
N GLU A 740 5.95 14.68 36.64
CA GLU A 740 6.37 13.92 37.82
C GLU A 740 5.44 12.70 38.00
N ALA A 741 6.03 11.50 38.09
CA ALA A 741 5.29 10.27 38.34
C ALA A 741 4.90 10.20 39.82
N LYS A 742 3.60 10.05 40.12
CA LYS A 742 3.15 9.78 41.48
C LYS A 742 3.53 8.34 41.85
N LYS A 743 4.24 8.19 42.98
CA LYS A 743 4.76 6.94 43.58
C LYS A 743 4.31 5.60 42.95
N GLN A 744 5.31 4.74 42.71
CA GLN A 744 5.41 3.33 42.26
C GLN A 744 4.24 2.32 42.37
N TYR A 745 3.07 2.64 42.93
CA TYR A 745 1.95 1.70 43.18
C TYR A 745 0.54 2.29 42.95
N GLN A 746 0.38 3.28 42.07
CA GLN A 746 -0.95 3.74 41.65
C GLN A 746 -1.03 3.87 40.13
N ASP A 747 -0.92 2.74 39.45
CA ASP A 747 -1.56 2.48 38.15
C ASP A 747 -2.11 1.05 38.17
#